data_AF-A0A534IPT5-F1
#
_entry.id   AF-A0A534IPT5-F1
#
_cell.length_a   1.000
_cell.length_b   1.000
_cell.length_c   1.000
_cell.angle_alpha   90.00
_cell.angle_beta   90.00
_cell.angle_gamma   90.00
#
_symmetry.space_group_name_H-M   'P 1'
#
loop_
_entity.id
_entity.type
_entity.pdbx_description
1 polymer ?
#
loop_
_entity_poly.entity_id
_entity_poly.type
_entity_poly.pdbx_seq_one_letter_code
_entity_poly.pdbx_strand_id
1 'polypeptide(L)'
;MAYPVCSEEVRRYFAALEAGADDCYRTAAQARRKGFDPSLEVEIPKTQDLASRVEQLLSEWNVEGVARRIRELSATHDREETAILVAKEVARRPAKTKEEAIDRAVRVGLAILTEGILVAPLEGLADVRIKRNADGSNYVDLAYAGPIRSAGGTGQALSVLIADVVRRDLGVGRYVPTRPEVERFKEEIPLYKQVQHLQYAPSDEEIALIAGNCPVAINGEGTEDVEISGHRDLPRLETNRLRGGACLVVADGLCLKAPKIQKHVRRLRIDGWEFIDTYLEAKGGTVGNQGDGAILEPSETFIENILAGRPVLCYPSRAGGPATMVVLDDFIAVGTQIKTERPGKAGAVSPCESIEGPLVLLESGDFVAVASEAEARELRPKIKRIIDLGEVLVPYGEFLENNHPLVPGAFAIEWYREELRAAAGELPADWESPSWDRALALSREHRVPLHPRFNLFWHDLDVPALTAFREVVLRSGKARGDLLLLPFDAGTQDVLVTLGATHRLRGGELVVEAYARALLAGLGIEATSDGLRARPAVEASNGLEFASRNTGVPVKARGPTRIGARMGRPEKAAPREMSPPPHGLFPLGAAGGMQRLVNEAVTKEAVEIEIGLRVCSACGQRWLLPRCPKCGAHTEPRMRPMRQKIPLREILDDAMARIGMTSMPPGVKGVQGMISRSKTPEPMEKGLLRAKHGLHVFKDGTTRFDMTNLVLTHFRPEEIRLSIDRARALGYERDVHGAPLADPMQLVELRPQDVVIPVDAGDFLVKVAQFVDELLARMYGLPPFYNVSSREALIGHLVVTLAPHTSGGVLGRVIGFTKARAWFNHPYMVAARRRNADGDEDSVLLLLDCLVNFSRAFLPEKRGGLMDAPLVLTTRIDPNEIDKEAHNLDLNARYPLEFYRATERFAHPREVESVMDLASRRIGTVLQYEGFGSTHSVESIEAGPLMSAYVKGSMEEKMEAQLALALKIRAVDTNDVVARIVVHHFLPDLIGNLKRFSLQMFRCTKCSAKYRRMPLKGKCTAIAGKHECGGDLTLTVHEGSVKKYLEVTKRITREYPVSPYLQQRIALIEDAISSLFTNDKAQDLKLDDFL
;
A
#
# COMPACT_ATOMS: atom_id res chain seq x y z
N MET A 1 -23.37 -3.42 28.19
CA MET A 1 -22.79 -3.40 26.83
C MET A 1 -22.28 -4.80 26.55
N ALA A 2 -22.59 -5.41 25.41
CA ALA A 2 -22.00 -6.70 25.06
C ALA A 2 -20.57 -6.45 24.57
N TYR A 3 -19.57 -7.00 25.28
CA TYR A 3 -18.22 -7.15 24.74
C TYR A 3 -18.30 -8.01 23.47
N PRO A 4 -17.45 -7.79 22.45
CA PRO A 4 -17.25 -8.79 21.39
C PRO A 4 -16.97 -10.14 22.05
N VAL A 5 -17.50 -11.21 21.46
CA VAL A 5 -17.34 -12.55 22.02
C VAL A 5 -15.85 -12.90 22.04
N CYS A 6 -15.26 -13.04 23.22
CA CYS A 6 -13.83 -13.34 23.35
C CYS A 6 -13.56 -14.16 24.60
N SER A 7 -12.39 -14.78 24.66
CA SER A 7 -11.90 -15.46 25.85
C SER A 7 -11.65 -14.46 26.99
N GLU A 8 -11.58 -14.97 28.21
CA GLU A 8 -11.27 -14.15 29.38
C GLU A 8 -9.87 -13.52 29.28
N GLU A 9 -8.92 -14.20 28.64
CA GLU A 9 -7.57 -13.69 28.40
C GLU A 9 -7.59 -12.49 27.44
N VAL A 10 -8.29 -12.61 26.30
CA VAL A 10 -8.46 -11.50 25.35
C VAL A 10 -9.27 -10.34 25.96
N ARG A 11 -10.24 -10.63 26.84
CA ARG A 11 -10.97 -9.60 27.59
C ARG A 11 -10.04 -8.80 28.50
N ARG A 12 -9.15 -9.47 29.24
CA ARG A 12 -8.14 -8.81 30.09
C ARG A 12 -7.17 -7.98 29.26
N TYR A 13 -6.76 -8.49 28.10
CA TYR A 13 -5.93 -7.75 27.14
C TYR A 13 -6.58 -6.42 26.73
N PHE A 14 -7.83 -6.43 26.27
CA PHE A 14 -8.53 -5.20 25.90
C PHE A 14 -8.76 -4.26 27.10
N ALA A 15 -9.05 -4.81 28.28
CA ALA A 15 -9.20 -4.00 29.49
C ALA A 15 -7.88 -3.29 29.87
N ALA A 16 -6.73 -3.94 29.69
CA ALA A 16 -5.42 -3.33 29.92
C ALA A 16 -5.11 -2.21 28.92
N LEU A 17 -5.45 -2.39 27.64
CA LEU A 17 -5.32 -1.34 26.62
C LEU A 17 -6.21 -0.12 26.92
N GLU A 18 -7.47 -0.36 27.30
CA GLU A 18 -8.40 0.72 27.63
C GLU A 18 -7.92 1.50 28.87
N ALA A 19 -7.43 0.81 29.91
CA ALA A 19 -6.87 1.46 31.10
C ALA A 19 -5.65 2.33 30.77
N GLY A 20 -4.72 1.83 29.95
CA GLY A 20 -3.57 2.62 29.50
C GLY A 20 -3.98 3.82 28.64
N ALA A 21 -5.01 3.67 27.81
CA ALA A 21 -5.57 4.78 27.03
C ALA A 21 -6.19 5.84 27.97
N ASP A 22 -6.97 5.42 28.97
CA ASP A 22 -7.56 6.31 29.97
C ASP A 22 -6.52 7.14 30.72
N ASP A 23 -5.38 6.56 31.07
CA ASP A 23 -4.29 7.27 31.73
C ASP A 23 -3.66 8.35 30.83
N CYS A 24 -3.46 8.04 29.54
CA CYS A 24 -3.04 9.03 28.54
C CYS A 24 -4.06 10.16 28.38
N TYR A 25 -5.35 9.82 28.27
CA TYR A 25 -6.43 10.82 28.14
C TYR A 25 -6.54 11.71 29.38
N ARG A 26 -6.38 11.14 30.58
CA ARG A 26 -6.41 11.90 31.84
C ARG A 26 -5.27 12.91 31.88
N THR A 27 -4.07 12.50 31.51
CA THR A 27 -2.88 13.37 31.45
C THR A 27 -3.05 14.47 30.41
N ALA A 28 -3.50 14.11 29.20
CA ALA A 28 -3.76 15.07 28.13
C ALA A 28 -4.83 16.09 28.52
N ALA A 29 -5.93 15.66 29.15
CA ALA A 29 -6.98 16.55 29.62
C ALA A 29 -6.47 17.55 30.68
N GLN A 30 -5.60 17.11 31.59
CA GLN A 30 -4.96 18.01 32.56
C GLN A 30 -4.06 19.03 31.87
N ALA A 31 -3.29 18.63 30.85
CA ALA A 31 -2.43 19.52 30.07
C ALA A 31 -3.27 20.58 29.32
N ARG A 32 -4.31 20.16 28.59
CA ARG A 32 -5.21 21.05 27.83
C ARG A 32 -5.88 22.11 28.69
N ARG A 33 -6.32 21.74 29.90
CA ARG A 33 -6.93 22.67 30.86
C ARG A 33 -6.00 23.79 31.34
N LYS A 34 -4.68 23.67 31.15
CA LYS A 34 -3.72 24.76 31.42
C LYS A 34 -3.87 25.94 30.45
N GLY A 35 -4.59 25.76 29.33
CA GLY A 35 -4.98 26.84 28.44
C GLY A 35 -3.88 27.33 27.49
N PHE A 36 -2.87 26.51 27.23
CA PHE A 36 -1.82 26.83 26.26
C PHE A 36 -2.17 26.44 24.82
N ASP A 37 -3.06 25.46 24.66
CA ASP A 37 -3.47 24.92 23.37
C ASP A 37 -4.72 25.60 22.81
N PRO A 38 -5.00 25.49 21.50
CA PRO A 38 -6.17 26.10 20.88
C PRO A 38 -7.51 25.72 21.52
N SER A 39 -7.59 24.53 22.12
CA SER A 39 -8.74 23.97 22.84
C SER A 39 -8.36 23.62 24.29
N LEU A 40 -9.34 23.76 25.21
CA LEU A 40 -9.24 23.34 26.61
C LEU A 40 -9.53 21.85 26.83
N GLU A 41 -9.98 21.16 25.79
CA GLU A 41 -10.33 19.74 25.81
C GLU A 41 -9.48 18.96 24.79
N VAL A 42 -9.39 17.65 24.99
CA VAL A 42 -8.75 16.74 24.05
C VAL A 42 -9.65 16.62 22.82
N GLU A 43 -9.11 16.92 21.63
CA GLU A 43 -9.90 17.05 20.40
C GLU A 43 -10.07 15.74 19.61
N ILE A 44 -9.51 14.64 20.13
CA ILE A 44 -9.60 13.29 19.56
C ILE A 44 -10.49 12.43 20.46
N PRO A 45 -11.78 12.27 20.16
CA PRO A 45 -12.67 11.44 20.96
C PRO A 45 -12.32 9.96 20.84
N LYS A 46 -12.48 9.23 21.96
CA LYS A 46 -12.43 7.77 21.98
C LYS A 46 -13.70 7.18 21.40
N THR A 47 -13.55 6.08 20.67
CA THR A 47 -14.66 5.31 20.10
C THR A 47 -14.42 3.83 20.34
N GLN A 48 -15.49 3.08 20.59
CA GLN A 48 -15.45 1.65 20.92
C GLN A 48 -15.99 0.75 19.80
N ASP A 49 -16.76 1.32 18.88
CA ASP A 49 -17.44 0.63 17.78
C ASP A 49 -17.75 1.59 16.62
N LEU A 50 -18.21 1.03 15.50
CA LEU A 50 -18.61 1.72 14.28
C LEU A 50 -19.65 2.80 14.57
N ALA A 51 -20.64 2.45 15.37
CA ALA A 51 -21.75 3.32 15.70
C ALA A 51 -21.28 4.63 16.36
N SER A 52 -20.40 4.52 17.36
CA SER A 52 -19.80 5.68 18.02
C SER A 52 -18.81 6.42 17.12
N ARG A 53 -18.08 5.73 16.23
CA ARG A 53 -17.26 6.40 15.20
C ARG A 53 -18.10 7.31 14.32
N VAL A 54 -19.20 6.81 13.77
CA VAL A 54 -20.09 7.59 12.89
C VAL A 54 -20.67 8.80 13.61
N GLU A 55 -21.13 8.63 14.85
CA GLU A 55 -21.71 9.71 15.64
C GLU A 55 -20.69 10.81 16.00
N GLN A 56 -19.48 10.41 16.43
CA GLN A 56 -18.41 11.38 16.77
C GLN A 56 -17.82 12.07 15.54
N LEU A 57 -17.69 11.35 14.42
CA LEU A 57 -17.17 11.93 13.18
C LEU A 57 -18.10 13.01 12.62
N LEU A 58 -19.42 12.79 12.75
CA LEU A 58 -20.47 13.67 12.22
C LEU A 58 -21.13 14.54 13.30
N SER A 59 -20.48 14.76 14.44
CA SER A 59 -21.08 15.49 15.57
C SER A 59 -21.58 16.90 15.20
N GLU A 60 -20.97 17.55 14.20
CA GLU A 60 -21.38 18.86 13.67
C GLU A 60 -22.68 18.84 12.84
N TRP A 61 -23.23 17.66 12.53
CA TRP A 61 -24.42 17.45 11.67
C TRP A 61 -25.68 17.04 12.45
N ASN A 62 -25.78 17.32 13.75
CA ASN A 62 -26.96 17.01 14.57
C ASN A 62 -27.36 15.52 14.51
N VAL A 63 -26.38 14.63 14.65
CA VAL A 63 -26.55 13.16 14.54
C VAL A 63 -26.64 12.46 15.90
N GLU A 64 -26.88 13.19 16.97
CA GLU A 64 -26.97 12.62 18.32
C GLU A 64 -27.99 11.47 18.38
N GLY A 65 -27.61 10.36 19.02
CA GLY A 65 -28.41 9.14 19.13
C GLY A 65 -28.42 8.26 17.88
N VAL A 66 -27.70 8.61 16.80
CA VAL A 66 -27.57 7.73 15.62
C VAL A 66 -26.82 6.44 15.96
N ALA A 67 -25.83 6.51 16.86
CA ALA A 67 -25.07 5.32 17.27
C ALA A 67 -25.97 4.19 17.77
N ARG A 68 -27.00 4.52 18.57
CA ARG A 68 -27.97 3.53 19.07
C ARG A 68 -28.71 2.82 17.93
N ARG A 69 -29.17 3.57 16.92
CA ARG A 69 -29.92 3.00 15.79
C ARG A 69 -29.05 2.16 14.88
N ILE A 70 -27.80 2.56 14.67
CA ILE A 70 -26.83 1.74 13.93
C ILE A 70 -26.70 0.36 14.58
N ARG A 71 -26.48 0.30 15.91
CA ARG A 71 -26.34 -0.96 16.65
C ARG A 71 -27.58 -1.85 16.57
N GLU A 72 -28.77 -1.26 16.66
CA GLU A 72 -30.03 -2.00 16.62
C GLU A 72 -30.28 -2.60 15.22
N LEU A 73 -29.94 -1.89 14.14
CA LEU A 73 -30.14 -2.36 12.77
C LEU A 73 -29.03 -3.30 12.29
N SER A 74 -27.77 -3.05 12.66
CA SER A 74 -26.63 -3.90 12.28
C SER A 74 -26.68 -5.30 12.88
N ALA A 75 -27.47 -5.50 13.93
CA ALA A 75 -27.70 -6.83 14.51
C ALA A 75 -28.51 -7.77 13.58
N THR A 76 -29.25 -7.22 12.62
CA THR A 76 -30.19 -7.99 11.76
C THR A 76 -29.98 -7.77 10.26
N HIS A 77 -29.21 -6.75 9.87
CA HIS A 77 -29.01 -6.35 8.48
C HIS A 77 -27.53 -6.25 8.15
N ASP A 78 -27.20 -6.39 6.85
CA ASP A 78 -25.83 -6.13 6.41
C ASP A 78 -25.49 -4.63 6.48
N ARG A 79 -24.20 -4.31 6.30
CA ARG A 79 -23.70 -2.93 6.44
C ARG A 79 -24.35 -1.98 5.44
N GLU A 80 -24.48 -2.41 4.19
CA GLU A 80 -25.08 -1.64 3.12
C GLU A 80 -26.57 -1.35 3.38
N GLU A 81 -27.33 -2.33 3.88
CA GLU A 81 -28.71 -2.13 4.33
C GLU A 81 -28.82 -1.23 5.54
N THR A 82 -27.99 -1.46 6.56
CA THR A 82 -27.94 -0.65 7.77
C THR A 82 -27.73 0.81 7.39
N ALA A 83 -26.81 1.10 6.44
CA ALA A 83 -26.58 2.44 5.94
C ALA A 83 -27.84 3.08 5.33
N ILE A 84 -28.56 2.34 4.47
CA ILE A 84 -29.78 2.84 3.81
C ILE A 84 -30.92 3.06 4.81
N LEU A 85 -31.15 2.10 5.71
CA LEU A 85 -32.23 2.16 6.70
C LEU A 85 -31.99 3.27 7.74
N VAL A 86 -30.75 3.38 8.27
CA VAL A 86 -30.40 4.46 9.19
C VAL A 86 -30.51 5.81 8.50
N ALA A 87 -30.03 5.96 7.26
CA ALA A 87 -30.16 7.21 6.51
C ALA A 87 -31.64 7.61 6.34
N LYS A 88 -32.52 6.66 6.03
CA LYS A 88 -33.96 6.87 5.92
C LYS A 88 -34.58 7.35 7.24
N GLU A 89 -34.21 6.75 8.37
CA GLU A 89 -34.68 7.19 9.69
C GLU A 89 -34.16 8.59 10.06
N VAL A 90 -32.88 8.87 9.79
CA VAL A 90 -32.23 10.15 10.07
C VAL A 90 -32.83 11.28 9.23
N ALA A 91 -33.22 11.00 7.98
CA ALA A 91 -33.89 11.98 7.13
C ALA A 91 -35.24 12.47 7.70
N ARG A 92 -35.95 11.61 8.43
CA ARG A 92 -37.26 11.94 9.04
C ARG A 92 -37.15 12.75 10.33
N ARG A 93 -35.95 12.84 10.92
CA ARG A 93 -35.73 13.67 12.11
C ARG A 93 -35.90 15.15 11.76
N PRO A 94 -36.36 16.00 12.70
CA PRO A 94 -36.45 17.43 12.48
C PRO A 94 -35.15 18.04 11.92
N ALA A 95 -35.29 18.92 10.93
CA ALA A 95 -34.21 19.68 10.30
C ALA A 95 -34.77 21.04 9.84
N LYS A 96 -33.91 22.06 9.68
CA LYS A 96 -34.39 23.41 9.30
C LYS A 96 -34.88 23.43 7.85
N THR A 97 -34.23 22.67 6.99
CA THR A 97 -34.58 22.54 5.58
C THR A 97 -34.55 21.07 5.15
N LYS A 98 -35.25 20.76 4.05
CA LYS A 98 -35.14 19.45 3.40
C LYS A 98 -33.70 19.18 2.90
N GLU A 99 -32.98 20.21 2.47
CA GLU A 99 -31.56 20.10 2.07
C GLU A 99 -30.69 19.59 3.24
N GLU A 100 -30.83 20.19 4.43
CA GLU A 100 -30.12 19.77 5.64
C GLU A 100 -30.46 18.33 6.04
N ALA A 101 -31.75 17.94 5.92
CA ALA A 101 -32.18 16.57 6.20
C ALA A 101 -31.53 15.55 5.24
N ILE A 102 -31.45 15.87 3.95
CA ILE A 102 -30.83 15.01 2.92
C ILE A 102 -29.31 14.94 3.12
N ASP A 103 -28.64 16.10 3.29
CA ASP A 103 -27.19 16.16 3.54
C ASP A 103 -26.81 15.29 4.74
N ARG A 104 -27.49 15.49 5.88
CA ARG A 104 -27.28 14.70 7.10
C ARG A 104 -27.47 13.20 6.84
N ALA A 105 -28.55 12.81 6.17
CA ALA A 105 -28.86 11.41 5.91
C ALA A 105 -27.83 10.74 4.98
N VAL A 106 -27.43 11.41 3.90
CA VAL A 106 -26.41 10.89 2.96
C VAL A 106 -25.06 10.78 3.65
N ARG A 107 -24.66 11.76 4.46
CA ARG A 107 -23.41 11.69 5.24
C ARG A 107 -23.40 10.54 6.24
N VAL A 108 -24.50 10.33 6.98
CA VAL A 108 -24.62 9.20 7.91
C VAL A 108 -24.52 7.86 7.18
N GLY A 109 -25.25 7.70 6.07
CA GLY A 109 -25.18 6.49 5.27
C GLY A 109 -23.77 6.25 4.71
N LEU A 110 -23.14 7.29 4.15
CA LEU A 110 -21.76 7.21 3.65
C LEU A 110 -20.77 6.86 4.78
N ALA A 111 -20.93 7.45 5.97
CA ALA A 111 -20.07 7.16 7.12
C ALA A 111 -20.17 5.70 7.58
N ILE A 112 -21.37 5.11 7.58
CA ILE A 112 -21.56 3.69 7.89
C ILE A 112 -20.87 2.82 6.82
N LEU A 113 -21.04 3.15 5.54
CA LEU A 113 -20.40 2.43 4.42
C LEU A 113 -18.86 2.50 4.45
N THR A 114 -18.33 3.60 4.97
CA THR A 114 -16.89 3.84 5.11
C THR A 114 -16.35 3.56 6.52
N GLU A 115 -17.10 2.80 7.32
CA GLU A 115 -16.75 2.36 8.68
C GLU A 115 -16.46 3.49 9.70
N GLY A 116 -16.84 4.73 9.38
CA GLY A 116 -16.54 5.91 10.19
C GLY A 116 -15.05 6.26 10.24
N ILE A 117 -14.23 5.74 9.30
CA ILE A 117 -12.76 5.91 9.30
C ILE A 117 -12.31 6.83 8.17
N LEU A 118 -13.03 6.90 7.06
CA LEU A 118 -12.64 7.71 5.89
C LEU A 118 -13.20 9.13 5.96
N VAL A 119 -12.54 10.07 5.29
CA VAL A 119 -12.98 11.48 5.22
C VAL A 119 -14.10 11.73 4.21
N ALA A 120 -14.47 10.74 3.39
CA ALA A 120 -15.47 10.91 2.34
C ALA A 120 -16.83 11.50 2.83
N PRO A 121 -17.37 11.13 4.01
CA PRO A 121 -18.57 11.75 4.58
C PRO A 121 -18.40 13.23 4.96
N LEU A 122 -17.17 13.69 5.18
CA LEU A 122 -16.86 15.07 5.57
C LEU A 122 -16.51 15.93 4.36
N GLU A 123 -15.54 15.48 3.56
CA GLU A 123 -14.96 16.25 2.46
C GLU A 123 -15.35 15.76 1.07
N GLY A 124 -15.76 14.50 0.93
CA GLY A 124 -16.12 13.89 -0.36
C GLY A 124 -17.47 14.37 -0.87
N LEU A 125 -18.48 14.48 0.01
CA LEU A 125 -19.74 15.16 -0.27
C LEU A 125 -19.60 16.65 0.05
N ALA A 126 -19.48 17.46 -1.00
CA ALA A 126 -19.18 18.87 -0.88
C ALA A 126 -20.38 19.70 -0.45
N ASP A 127 -21.53 19.50 -1.12
CA ASP A 127 -22.78 20.21 -0.86
C ASP A 127 -23.98 19.38 -1.35
N VAL A 128 -25.16 19.65 -0.80
CA VAL A 128 -26.44 19.05 -1.21
C VAL A 128 -27.48 20.15 -1.38
N ARG A 129 -28.06 20.23 -2.58
CA ARG A 129 -29.04 21.26 -2.94
C ARG A 129 -30.32 20.66 -3.47
N ILE A 130 -31.43 21.37 -3.29
CA ILE A 130 -32.69 21.10 -3.99
C ILE A 130 -32.83 22.12 -5.11
N LYS A 131 -32.70 21.65 -6.35
CA LYS A 131 -32.82 22.46 -7.58
C LYS A 131 -34.13 22.15 -8.31
N ARG A 132 -34.42 22.86 -9.40
CA ARG A 132 -35.65 22.72 -10.20
C ARG A 132 -35.38 22.22 -11.61
N ASN A 133 -36.20 21.27 -12.04
CA ASN A 133 -36.29 20.79 -13.41
C ASN A 133 -36.91 21.87 -14.32
N ALA A 134 -36.86 21.65 -15.63
CA ALA A 134 -37.44 22.58 -16.61
C ALA A 134 -38.98 22.64 -16.49
N ASP A 135 -39.60 21.54 -16.03
CA ASP A 135 -41.03 21.44 -15.74
C ASP A 135 -41.43 22.05 -14.37
N GLY A 136 -40.47 22.64 -13.64
CA GLY A 136 -40.69 23.26 -12.33
C GLY A 136 -40.68 22.29 -11.14
N SER A 137 -40.59 20.98 -11.37
CA SER A 137 -40.46 19.98 -10.30
C SER A 137 -39.10 20.07 -9.60
N ASN A 138 -39.06 19.78 -8.30
CA ASN A 138 -37.81 19.83 -7.53
C ASN A 138 -37.04 18.51 -7.64
N TYR A 139 -35.71 18.56 -7.59
CA TYR A 139 -34.82 17.38 -7.52
C TYR A 139 -33.64 17.62 -6.59
N VAL A 140 -32.91 16.56 -6.23
CA VAL A 140 -31.70 16.64 -5.40
C VAL A 140 -30.44 16.71 -6.27
N ASP A 141 -29.56 17.65 -5.96
CA ASP A 141 -28.25 17.84 -6.56
C ASP A 141 -27.15 17.55 -5.54
N LEU A 142 -26.32 16.55 -5.82
CA LEU A 142 -25.19 16.15 -4.97
C LEU A 142 -23.89 16.67 -5.59
N ALA A 143 -23.23 17.61 -4.92
CA ALA A 143 -21.92 18.07 -5.33
C ALA A 143 -20.83 17.22 -4.67
N TYR A 144 -20.01 16.55 -5.46
CA TYR A 144 -18.87 15.76 -4.98
C TYR A 144 -17.54 16.49 -5.20
N ALA A 145 -16.59 16.24 -4.30
CA ALA A 145 -15.20 16.68 -4.41
C ALA A 145 -14.24 15.48 -4.55
N GLY A 146 -13.00 15.75 -4.95
CA GLY A 146 -11.96 14.73 -5.16
C GLY A 146 -11.77 13.70 -4.03
N PRO A 147 -11.88 14.08 -2.73
CA PRO A 147 -11.76 13.11 -1.62
C PRO A 147 -12.79 11.98 -1.63
N ILE A 148 -13.87 12.06 -2.43
CA ILE A 148 -14.83 10.95 -2.61
C ILE A 148 -14.18 9.67 -3.16
N ARG A 149 -13.00 9.79 -3.80
CA ARG A 149 -12.18 8.64 -4.24
C ARG A 149 -11.91 7.66 -3.09
N SER A 150 -11.69 8.18 -1.88
CA SER A 150 -11.38 7.36 -0.69
C SER A 150 -12.52 6.41 -0.31
N ALA A 151 -13.79 6.77 -0.57
CA ALA A 151 -14.93 5.90 -0.27
C ALA A 151 -14.97 4.61 -1.12
N GLY A 152 -14.20 4.56 -2.21
CA GLY A 152 -14.27 3.52 -3.23
C GLY A 152 -15.57 3.55 -4.03
N GLY A 153 -15.61 2.76 -5.11
CA GLY A 153 -16.77 2.73 -6.02
C GLY A 153 -18.09 2.33 -5.34
N THR A 154 -18.05 1.47 -4.33
CA THR A 154 -19.29 1.08 -3.61
C THR A 154 -19.86 2.25 -2.81
N GLY A 155 -19.03 2.98 -2.07
CA GLY A 155 -19.49 4.15 -1.30
C GLY A 155 -20.01 5.27 -2.20
N GLN A 156 -19.34 5.49 -3.34
CA GLN A 156 -19.75 6.44 -4.39
C GLN A 156 -21.12 6.10 -4.99
N ALA A 157 -21.33 4.84 -5.36
CA ALA A 157 -22.60 4.39 -5.93
C ALA A 157 -23.75 4.45 -4.91
N LEU A 158 -23.51 3.95 -3.70
CA LEU A 158 -24.55 3.88 -2.67
C LEU A 158 -24.89 5.26 -2.09
N SER A 159 -24.01 6.26 -2.12
CA SER A 159 -24.39 7.63 -1.73
C SER A 159 -25.47 8.20 -2.66
N VAL A 160 -25.41 7.88 -3.96
CA VAL A 160 -26.46 8.26 -4.93
C VAL A 160 -27.76 7.50 -4.65
N LEU A 161 -27.67 6.19 -4.38
CA LEU A 161 -28.85 5.38 -4.03
C LEU A 161 -29.52 5.85 -2.73
N ILE A 162 -28.74 6.14 -1.68
CA ILE A 162 -29.24 6.66 -0.40
C ILE A 162 -29.96 7.98 -0.62
N ALA A 163 -29.37 8.90 -1.40
CA ALA A 163 -30.02 10.17 -1.72
C ALA A 163 -31.35 9.97 -2.46
N ASP A 164 -31.43 9.01 -3.38
CA ASP A 164 -32.68 8.67 -4.07
C ASP A 164 -33.75 8.08 -3.14
N VAL A 165 -33.37 7.22 -2.20
CA VAL A 165 -34.30 6.69 -1.18
C VAL A 165 -34.82 7.82 -0.29
N VAL A 166 -33.90 8.66 0.22
CA VAL A 166 -34.23 9.75 1.14
C VAL A 166 -35.08 10.84 0.47
N ARG A 167 -34.78 11.21 -0.78
CA ARG A 167 -35.51 12.26 -1.49
C ARG A 167 -36.96 11.88 -1.78
N ARG A 168 -37.23 10.59 -2.05
CA ARG A 168 -38.60 10.06 -2.20
C ARG A 168 -39.38 10.18 -0.89
N ASP A 169 -38.78 9.77 0.22
CA ASP A 169 -39.38 9.85 1.56
C ASP A 169 -39.72 11.29 1.96
N LEU A 170 -38.91 12.26 1.53
CA LEU A 170 -39.13 13.69 1.78
C LEU A 170 -40.02 14.37 0.72
N GLY A 171 -40.57 13.63 -0.25
CA GLY A 171 -41.44 14.15 -1.31
C GLY A 171 -40.74 15.11 -2.27
N VAL A 172 -39.46 14.87 -2.57
CA VAL A 172 -38.69 15.59 -3.60
C VAL A 172 -38.75 14.78 -4.91
N GLY A 173 -38.97 15.47 -6.02
CA GLY A 173 -39.12 14.86 -7.35
C GLY A 173 -37.82 14.25 -7.90
N ARG A 174 -37.93 13.66 -9.09
CA ARG A 174 -36.82 13.00 -9.81
C ARG A 174 -36.02 14.03 -10.59
N TYR A 175 -34.70 13.87 -10.66
CA TYR A 175 -33.87 14.64 -11.59
C TYR A 175 -34.16 14.25 -13.04
N VAL A 176 -34.37 15.25 -13.90
CA VAL A 176 -34.52 15.07 -15.35
C VAL A 176 -33.34 15.78 -16.02
N PRO A 177 -32.31 15.03 -16.46
CA PRO A 177 -31.15 15.60 -17.12
C PRO A 177 -31.51 16.17 -18.49
N THR A 178 -30.92 17.30 -18.84
CA THR A 178 -30.96 17.84 -20.19
C THR A 178 -29.90 17.19 -21.06
N ARG A 179 -30.12 17.14 -22.37
CA ARG A 179 -29.13 16.59 -23.31
C ARG A 179 -27.73 17.22 -23.15
N PRO A 180 -27.57 18.56 -23.03
CA PRO A 180 -26.24 19.15 -22.83
C PRO A 180 -25.54 18.70 -21.54
N GLU A 181 -26.29 18.41 -20.47
CA GLU A 181 -25.70 17.91 -19.21
C GLU A 181 -25.15 16.48 -19.37
N VAL A 182 -25.81 15.64 -20.17
CA VAL A 182 -25.31 14.29 -20.48
C VAL A 182 -24.10 14.35 -21.41
N GLU A 183 -24.15 15.16 -22.46
CA GLU A 183 -23.01 15.35 -23.37
C GLU A 183 -21.80 15.97 -22.65
N ARG A 184 -22.03 16.82 -21.64
CA ARG A 184 -20.98 17.33 -20.76
C ARG A 184 -20.22 16.19 -20.06
N PHE A 185 -20.87 15.13 -19.62
CA PHE A 185 -20.18 13.97 -19.03
C PHE A 185 -19.35 13.18 -20.04
N LYS A 186 -19.81 13.09 -21.30
CA LYS A 186 -19.04 12.48 -22.40
C LYS A 186 -17.78 13.27 -22.73
N GLU A 187 -17.77 14.58 -22.51
CA GLU A 187 -16.56 15.40 -22.60
C GLU A 187 -15.68 15.29 -21.34
N GLU A 188 -16.28 15.37 -20.14
CA GLU A 188 -15.54 15.40 -18.87
C GLU A 188 -14.82 14.09 -18.54
N ILE A 189 -15.44 12.93 -18.72
CA ILE A 189 -14.87 11.64 -18.28
C ILE A 189 -13.59 11.27 -19.08
N PRO A 190 -13.57 11.35 -20.43
CA PRO A 190 -12.35 11.13 -21.20
C PRO A 190 -11.25 12.15 -20.91
N LEU A 191 -11.60 13.43 -20.71
CA LEU A 191 -10.63 14.45 -20.32
C LEU A 191 -10.07 14.20 -18.92
N TYR A 192 -10.91 13.78 -17.98
CA TYR A 192 -10.47 13.41 -16.63
C TYR A 192 -9.50 12.23 -16.67
N LYS A 193 -9.75 11.21 -17.52
CA LYS A 193 -8.82 10.08 -17.75
C LYS A 193 -7.42 10.50 -18.20
N GLN A 194 -7.29 11.63 -18.92
CA GLN A 194 -5.99 12.16 -19.36
C GLN A 194 -5.22 12.83 -18.22
N VAL A 195 -5.91 13.31 -17.19
CA VAL A 195 -5.30 14.03 -16.05
C VAL A 195 -5.11 13.12 -14.84
N GLN A 196 -6.05 12.19 -14.63
CA GLN A 196 -6.12 11.31 -13.48
C GLN A 196 -6.50 9.88 -13.91
N HIS A 197 -6.05 8.89 -13.16
CA HIS A 197 -6.43 7.49 -13.41
C HIS A 197 -7.87 7.21 -12.95
N LEU A 198 -8.63 6.54 -13.82
CA LEU A 198 -9.95 5.94 -13.56
C LEU A 198 -9.81 4.41 -13.54
N GLN A 199 -10.52 3.74 -12.63
CA GLN A 199 -10.54 2.27 -12.59
C GLN A 199 -11.37 1.69 -13.74
N TYR A 200 -12.46 2.39 -14.10
CA TYR A 200 -13.29 2.05 -15.24
C TYR A 200 -13.42 3.25 -16.18
N ALA A 201 -13.23 3.03 -17.48
CA ALA A 201 -13.40 4.06 -18.49
C ALA A 201 -14.67 3.73 -19.31
N PRO A 202 -15.85 4.25 -18.92
CA PRO A 202 -17.09 3.93 -19.62
C PRO A 202 -17.10 4.52 -21.04
N SER A 203 -17.79 3.85 -21.96
CA SER A 203 -18.07 4.36 -23.31
C SER A 203 -19.11 5.49 -23.29
N ASP A 204 -19.21 6.24 -24.37
CA ASP A 204 -20.21 7.32 -24.51
C ASP A 204 -21.65 6.81 -24.36
N GLU A 205 -21.94 5.58 -24.80
CA GLU A 205 -23.24 4.93 -24.66
C GLU A 205 -23.53 4.57 -23.19
N GLU A 206 -22.52 4.04 -22.50
CA GLU A 206 -22.63 3.73 -21.07
C GLU A 206 -22.84 5.00 -20.23
N ILE A 207 -22.10 6.06 -20.54
CA ILE A 207 -22.25 7.38 -19.91
C ILE A 207 -23.66 7.92 -20.16
N ALA A 208 -24.15 7.85 -21.40
CA ALA A 208 -25.48 8.32 -21.75
C ALA A 208 -26.58 7.54 -21.01
N LEU A 209 -26.45 6.22 -20.91
CA LEU A 209 -27.42 5.36 -20.24
C LEU A 209 -27.47 5.65 -18.73
N ILE A 210 -26.32 5.74 -18.07
CA ILE A 210 -26.25 5.96 -16.62
C ILE A 210 -26.59 7.42 -16.26
N ALA A 211 -25.90 8.40 -16.84
CA ALA A 211 -26.10 9.81 -16.51
C ALA A 211 -27.47 10.32 -16.98
N GLY A 212 -28.02 9.77 -18.07
CA GLY A 212 -29.33 10.14 -18.61
C GLY A 212 -30.52 9.61 -17.80
N ASN A 213 -30.34 8.56 -17.01
CA ASN A 213 -31.44 7.93 -16.25
C ASN A 213 -31.32 8.09 -14.73
N CYS A 214 -30.18 8.56 -14.22
CA CYS A 214 -29.96 8.71 -12.79
C CYS A 214 -31.01 9.63 -12.13
N PRO A 215 -31.72 9.18 -11.07
CA PRO A 215 -32.84 9.92 -10.48
C PRO A 215 -32.42 11.10 -9.59
N VAL A 216 -31.12 11.26 -9.35
CA VAL A 216 -30.48 12.32 -8.57
C VAL A 216 -29.40 12.96 -9.43
N ALA A 217 -29.23 14.28 -9.37
CA ALA A 217 -28.18 14.95 -10.13
C ALA A 217 -26.81 14.72 -9.48
N ILE A 218 -25.86 14.29 -10.30
CA ILE A 218 -24.47 14.09 -9.91
C ILE A 218 -23.68 15.31 -10.39
N ASN A 219 -23.12 16.04 -9.45
CA ASN A 219 -22.40 17.28 -9.71
C ASN A 219 -21.10 17.33 -8.91
N GLY A 220 -20.37 18.42 -9.00
CA GLY A 220 -19.14 18.57 -8.25
C GLY A 220 -18.44 19.90 -8.43
N GLU A 221 -17.47 20.14 -7.56
CA GLU A 221 -16.56 21.28 -7.67
C GLU A 221 -15.62 21.09 -8.88
N GLY A 222 -15.14 22.18 -9.47
CA GLY A 222 -14.13 22.14 -10.53
C GLY A 222 -12.76 21.76 -10.00
N THR A 223 -12.49 20.47 -9.80
CA THR A 223 -11.31 19.97 -9.07
C THR A 223 -10.01 20.10 -9.87
N GLU A 224 -10.05 19.99 -11.20
CA GLU A 224 -8.85 20.11 -12.05
C GLU A 224 -8.80 21.47 -12.73
N ASP A 225 -7.60 22.00 -13.01
CA ASP A 225 -7.39 23.28 -13.71
C ASP A 225 -7.67 23.21 -15.23
N VAL A 226 -8.26 22.11 -15.72
CA VAL A 226 -8.62 21.90 -17.12
C VAL A 226 -10.05 22.40 -17.37
N GLU A 227 -10.22 23.24 -18.38
CA GLU A 227 -11.53 23.74 -18.83
C GLU A 227 -12.14 22.86 -19.92
N ILE A 228 -13.47 22.88 -19.95
CA ILE A 228 -14.32 22.23 -20.93
C ILE A 228 -14.51 23.17 -22.13
N SER A 229 -14.56 22.58 -23.31
CA SER A 229 -14.59 23.28 -24.59
C SER A 229 -15.99 23.36 -25.20
N GLY A 230 -16.74 22.25 -25.22
CA GLY A 230 -18.01 22.16 -25.93
C GLY A 230 -19.19 22.66 -25.10
N HIS A 231 -19.39 22.06 -23.92
CA HIS A 231 -20.60 22.27 -23.12
C HIS A 231 -20.40 23.28 -21.97
N ARG A 232 -20.03 24.52 -22.30
CA ARG A 232 -19.79 25.61 -21.32
C ARG A 232 -21.08 26.27 -20.84
N ASP A 233 -21.01 26.88 -19.66
CA ASP A 233 -22.01 27.78 -19.08
C ASP A 233 -23.43 27.18 -18.99
N LEU A 234 -23.49 25.88 -18.68
CA LEU A 234 -24.76 25.18 -18.48
C LEU A 234 -25.48 25.73 -17.23
N PRO A 235 -26.78 26.09 -17.30
CA PRO A 235 -27.47 26.82 -16.23
C PRO A 235 -27.44 26.18 -14.83
N ARG A 236 -27.32 24.86 -14.76
CA ARG A 236 -27.33 24.07 -13.51
C ARG A 236 -25.93 23.73 -12.99
N LEU A 237 -24.88 24.04 -13.77
CA LEU A 237 -23.49 23.77 -13.45
C LEU A 237 -22.77 25.07 -13.12
N GLU A 238 -22.10 25.10 -11.97
CA GLU A 238 -21.46 26.31 -11.43
C GLU A 238 -20.02 26.50 -11.95
N THR A 239 -19.53 25.58 -12.79
CA THR A 239 -18.15 25.59 -13.27
C THR A 239 -17.99 25.04 -14.68
N ASN A 240 -17.03 25.62 -15.41
CA ASN A 240 -16.54 25.12 -16.70
C ASN A 240 -15.28 24.26 -16.58
N ARG A 241 -14.82 24.01 -15.35
CA ARG A 241 -13.68 23.13 -15.08
C ARG A 241 -14.13 21.68 -14.93
N LEU A 242 -13.19 20.74 -15.08
CA LEU A 242 -13.45 19.32 -14.85
C LEU A 242 -13.91 19.05 -13.41
N ARG A 243 -15.04 18.35 -13.29
CA ARG A 243 -15.63 17.93 -12.02
C ARG A 243 -15.19 16.51 -11.66
N GLY A 244 -13.96 16.37 -11.17
CA GLY A 244 -13.34 15.06 -10.93
C GLY A 244 -14.14 14.17 -9.96
N GLY A 245 -14.75 14.75 -8.92
CA GLY A 245 -15.64 14.03 -8.00
C GLY A 245 -16.84 13.41 -8.72
N ALA A 246 -17.50 14.17 -9.61
CA ALA A 246 -18.62 13.68 -10.40
C ALA A 246 -18.20 12.58 -11.39
N CYS A 247 -17.06 12.76 -12.05
CA CYS A 247 -16.50 11.77 -12.98
C CYS A 247 -16.26 10.42 -12.28
N LEU A 248 -15.70 10.44 -11.06
CA LEU A 248 -15.48 9.24 -10.25
C LEU A 248 -16.80 8.54 -9.89
N VAL A 249 -17.79 9.28 -9.40
CA VAL A 249 -19.08 8.69 -9.00
C VAL A 249 -19.79 8.02 -10.19
N VAL A 250 -19.72 8.61 -11.38
CA VAL A 250 -20.30 8.00 -12.59
C VAL A 250 -19.50 6.77 -13.03
N ALA A 251 -18.19 6.92 -13.22
CA ALA A 251 -17.36 5.88 -13.83
C ALA A 251 -17.00 4.74 -12.85
N ASP A 252 -16.32 5.06 -11.75
CA ASP A 252 -15.85 4.08 -10.76
C ASP A 252 -16.95 3.66 -9.77
N GLY A 253 -17.99 4.48 -9.63
CA GLY A 253 -19.18 4.20 -8.83
C GLY A 253 -20.26 3.46 -9.63
N LEU A 254 -21.12 4.22 -10.31
CA LEU A 254 -22.35 3.71 -10.93
C LEU A 254 -22.07 2.68 -12.03
N CYS A 255 -21.16 2.95 -12.97
CA CYS A 255 -20.86 2.00 -14.05
C CYS A 255 -20.13 0.75 -13.53
N LEU A 256 -19.01 0.93 -12.82
CA LEU A 256 -18.18 -0.18 -12.35
C LEU A 256 -18.90 -1.06 -11.29
N LYS A 257 -19.71 -0.47 -10.41
CA LYS A 257 -20.40 -1.19 -9.33
C LYS A 257 -21.90 -1.42 -9.59
N ALA A 258 -22.36 -1.28 -10.83
CA ALA A 258 -23.73 -1.59 -11.26
C ALA A 258 -24.28 -2.94 -10.72
N PRO A 259 -23.55 -4.08 -10.76
CA PRO A 259 -24.07 -5.35 -10.23
C PRO A 259 -24.44 -5.28 -8.75
N LYS A 260 -23.66 -4.53 -7.96
CA LYS A 260 -23.88 -4.39 -6.52
C LYS A 260 -25.08 -3.48 -6.23
N ILE A 261 -25.27 -2.43 -7.03
CA ILE A 261 -26.47 -1.57 -6.96
C ILE A 261 -27.73 -2.39 -7.24
N GLN A 262 -27.73 -3.17 -8.33
CA GLN A 262 -28.87 -4.01 -8.73
C GLN A 262 -29.30 -4.95 -7.60
N LYS A 263 -28.34 -5.60 -6.94
CA LYS A 263 -28.60 -6.48 -5.79
C LYS A 263 -29.41 -5.78 -4.70
N HIS A 264 -29.01 -4.58 -4.30
CA HIS A 264 -29.69 -3.83 -3.24
C HIS A 264 -31.02 -3.23 -3.68
N VAL A 265 -31.12 -2.73 -4.91
CA VAL A 265 -32.35 -2.23 -5.52
C VAL A 265 -33.42 -3.32 -5.55
N ARG A 266 -33.08 -4.54 -6.00
CA ARG A 266 -34.02 -5.68 -6.03
C ARG A 266 -34.43 -6.13 -4.63
N ARG A 267 -33.48 -6.24 -3.70
CA ARG A 267 -33.72 -6.70 -2.33
C ARG A 267 -34.61 -5.73 -1.54
N LEU A 268 -34.36 -4.43 -1.67
CA LEU A 268 -35.14 -3.37 -1.01
C LEU A 268 -36.38 -2.95 -1.82
N ARG A 269 -36.60 -3.53 -3.00
CA ARG A 269 -37.72 -3.23 -3.92
C ARG A 269 -37.82 -1.73 -4.23
N ILE A 270 -36.72 -1.15 -4.69
CA ILE A 270 -36.63 0.27 -5.07
C ILE A 270 -36.94 0.41 -6.57
N ASP A 271 -38.07 1.00 -6.93
CA ASP A 271 -38.44 1.21 -8.35
C ASP A 271 -37.61 2.32 -9.02
N GLY A 272 -37.56 2.39 -10.35
CA GLY A 272 -36.95 3.51 -11.09
C GLY A 272 -35.44 3.38 -11.35
N TRP A 273 -34.89 2.19 -11.10
CA TRP A 273 -33.48 1.81 -11.35
C TRP A 273 -33.34 0.72 -12.42
N GLU A 274 -34.37 0.48 -13.22
CA GLU A 274 -34.42 -0.54 -14.28
C GLU A 274 -33.34 -0.31 -15.36
N PHE A 275 -32.87 0.93 -15.51
CA PHE A 275 -31.75 1.26 -16.39
C PHE A 275 -30.43 0.56 -16.02
N ILE A 276 -30.26 0.15 -14.75
CA ILE A 276 -29.13 -0.67 -14.33
C ILE A 276 -29.28 -2.11 -14.86
N ASP A 277 -30.50 -2.64 -14.90
CA ASP A 277 -30.75 -3.94 -15.54
C ASP A 277 -30.40 -3.86 -17.03
N THR A 278 -30.88 -2.82 -17.72
CA THR A 278 -30.54 -2.57 -19.13
C THR A 278 -29.03 -2.41 -19.34
N TYR A 279 -28.34 -1.69 -18.45
CA TYR A 279 -26.87 -1.53 -18.51
C TYR A 279 -26.14 -2.87 -18.37
N LEU A 280 -26.57 -3.70 -17.42
CA LEU A 280 -25.97 -5.02 -17.18
C LEU A 280 -26.27 -6.01 -18.29
N GLU A 281 -27.47 -5.97 -18.87
CA GLU A 281 -27.84 -6.77 -20.05
C GLU A 281 -27.01 -6.39 -21.28
N ALA A 282 -26.81 -5.09 -21.53
CA ALA A 282 -25.92 -4.61 -22.59
C ALA A 282 -24.46 -5.04 -22.38
N LYS A 283 -24.03 -5.16 -21.12
CA LYS A 283 -22.71 -5.69 -20.73
C LYS A 283 -22.65 -7.23 -20.77
N GLY A 284 -23.79 -7.90 -20.73
CA GLY A 284 -24.00 -9.34 -20.59
C GLY A 284 -23.59 -10.22 -21.78
N GLY A 285 -22.75 -9.72 -22.68
CA GLY A 285 -22.01 -10.51 -23.68
C GLY A 285 -20.60 -10.91 -23.25
N THR A 286 -20.11 -10.46 -22.08
CA THR A 286 -18.74 -10.74 -21.58
C THR A 286 -18.70 -10.88 -20.05
N VAL A 287 -19.58 -11.71 -19.48
CA VAL A 287 -19.28 -12.32 -18.16
C VAL A 287 -18.69 -13.68 -18.48
N GLY A 288 -17.36 -13.77 -18.40
CA GLY A 288 -16.60 -14.98 -18.70
C GLY A 288 -17.06 -16.15 -17.84
N ASN A 289 -17.97 -16.94 -18.36
CA ASN A 289 -18.15 -18.32 -17.98
C ASN A 289 -16.97 -19.07 -18.63
N GLN A 290 -15.79 -18.97 -18.03
CA GLN A 290 -14.64 -19.78 -18.43
C GLN A 290 -14.99 -21.21 -18.04
N GLY A 291 -15.24 -22.04 -19.05
CA GLY A 291 -15.64 -23.42 -18.87
C GLY A 291 -14.57 -24.23 -18.14
N ASP A 292 -15.04 -25.26 -17.44
CA ASP A 292 -14.22 -26.30 -16.84
C ASP A 292 -13.15 -26.78 -17.84
N GLY A 293 -11.87 -26.54 -17.52
CA GLY A 293 -10.72 -27.07 -18.25
C GLY A 293 -9.87 -26.09 -19.07
N ALA A 294 -10.04 -24.77 -18.96
CA ALA A 294 -9.26 -23.81 -19.74
C ALA A 294 -7.86 -23.52 -19.15
N ILE A 295 -6.83 -23.60 -20.00
CA ILE A 295 -5.50 -23.02 -19.75
C ILE A 295 -5.68 -21.53 -19.49
N LEU A 296 -5.30 -21.07 -18.30
CA LEU A 296 -5.44 -19.68 -17.89
C LEU A 296 -4.46 -18.81 -18.69
N GLU A 297 -4.96 -17.86 -19.47
CA GLU A 297 -4.12 -17.02 -20.34
C GLU A 297 -3.11 -16.19 -19.52
N PRO A 298 -1.87 -15.99 -20.02
CA PRO A 298 -0.91 -15.11 -19.38
C PRO A 298 -1.35 -13.64 -19.41
N SER A 299 -1.11 -12.89 -18.32
CA SER A 299 -1.46 -11.45 -18.23
C SER A 299 -0.21 -10.57 -18.23
N GLU A 300 -0.10 -9.64 -19.19
CA GLU A 300 1.00 -8.66 -19.24
C GLU A 300 0.75 -7.38 -18.43
N THR A 301 -0.43 -7.22 -17.84
CA THR A 301 -0.87 -5.95 -17.22
C THR A 301 0.10 -5.46 -16.12
N PHE A 302 0.73 -6.39 -15.40
CA PHE A 302 1.68 -6.02 -14.35
C PHE A 302 2.98 -5.42 -14.92
N ILE A 303 3.44 -5.81 -16.12
CA ILE A 303 4.70 -5.33 -16.76
C ILE A 303 4.52 -4.18 -17.76
N GLU A 304 3.31 -3.68 -18.00
CA GLU A 304 3.10 -2.56 -18.94
C GLU A 304 3.84 -1.29 -18.52
N ASN A 305 3.74 -0.92 -17.24
CA ASN A 305 4.28 0.33 -16.71
C ASN A 305 5.55 0.09 -15.91
N ILE A 306 6.66 -0.22 -16.61
CA ILE A 306 7.99 -0.40 -16.01
C ILE A 306 8.65 0.96 -15.79
N LEU A 307 9.13 1.19 -14.58
CA LEU A 307 9.95 2.33 -14.23
C LEU A 307 11.41 1.88 -14.14
N ALA A 308 12.33 2.77 -14.50
CA ALA A 308 13.75 2.46 -14.34
C ALA A 308 14.12 2.31 -12.84
N GLY A 309 15.09 1.44 -12.58
CA GLY A 309 15.48 0.95 -11.26
C GLY A 309 14.54 -0.10 -10.65
N ARG A 310 13.41 -0.44 -11.27
CA ARG A 310 12.47 -1.46 -10.74
C ARG A 310 12.51 -2.72 -11.61
N PRO A 311 13.30 -3.74 -11.23
CA PRO A 311 13.50 -4.92 -12.06
C PRO A 311 12.22 -5.72 -12.29
N VAL A 312 12.12 -6.28 -13.50
CA VAL A 312 11.20 -7.37 -13.81
C VAL A 312 11.89 -8.66 -13.36
N LEU A 313 11.17 -9.48 -12.61
CA LEU A 313 11.72 -10.73 -12.05
C LEU A 313 11.34 -11.92 -12.92
N CYS A 314 10.09 -11.96 -13.38
CA CYS A 314 9.58 -13.03 -14.22
C CYS A 314 8.52 -12.48 -15.18
N TYR A 315 8.61 -12.86 -16.45
CA TYR A 315 7.56 -12.60 -17.44
C TYR A 315 6.33 -13.50 -17.18
N PRO A 316 5.16 -13.14 -17.73
CA PRO A 316 3.92 -13.88 -17.49
C PRO A 316 4.08 -15.36 -17.83
N SER A 317 3.77 -16.24 -16.87
CA SER A 317 3.77 -17.70 -17.04
C SER A 317 5.06 -18.33 -17.63
N ARG A 318 6.22 -17.65 -17.55
CA ARG A 318 7.51 -18.20 -18.04
C ARG A 318 8.19 -19.08 -17.00
N ALA A 319 8.88 -20.13 -17.45
CA ALA A 319 9.70 -20.99 -16.60
C ALA A 319 10.81 -20.18 -15.90
N GLY A 320 10.91 -20.32 -14.57
CA GLY A 320 11.86 -19.60 -13.73
C GLY A 320 11.28 -18.68 -12.64
N GLY A 321 10.02 -18.88 -12.22
CA GLY A 321 9.25 -18.01 -11.31
C GLY A 321 9.87 -17.72 -9.93
N PRO A 322 9.37 -16.70 -9.17
CA PRO A 322 9.96 -16.07 -7.96
C PRO A 322 9.89 -16.96 -6.69
N ALA A 323 10.69 -16.86 -5.63
CA ALA A 323 11.33 -15.69 -5.01
C ALA A 323 12.59 -16.02 -4.17
N THR A 324 13.68 -15.31 -4.43
CA THR A 324 14.86 -15.26 -3.56
C THR A 324 15.33 -13.83 -3.45
N MET A 325 15.69 -13.39 -2.25
CA MET A 325 15.98 -11.97 -2.03
C MET A 325 17.42 -11.59 -2.41
N VAL A 326 18.38 -12.42 -2.01
CA VAL A 326 19.81 -12.12 -2.12
C VAL A 326 20.33 -12.27 -3.55
N VAL A 327 19.97 -13.33 -4.27
CA VAL A 327 20.53 -13.57 -5.62
C VAL A 327 19.99 -12.58 -6.65
N LEU A 328 18.89 -11.91 -6.32
CA LEU A 328 18.33 -10.78 -7.06
C LEU A 328 19.06 -9.46 -6.78
N ASP A 329 20.36 -9.53 -6.51
CA ASP A 329 21.21 -8.39 -6.22
C ASP A 329 20.70 -7.47 -5.07
N ASP A 330 19.99 -8.05 -4.09
CA ASP A 330 19.30 -7.37 -2.98
C ASP A 330 18.23 -6.34 -3.43
N PHE A 331 17.70 -6.42 -4.66
CA PHE A 331 16.60 -5.54 -5.09
C PHE A 331 15.31 -5.82 -4.34
N ILE A 332 15.10 -7.07 -3.91
CA ILE A 332 13.97 -7.47 -3.07
C ILE A 332 14.48 -7.59 -1.64
N ALA A 333 13.84 -6.84 -0.74
CA ALA A 333 14.10 -6.85 0.69
C ALA A 333 12.81 -7.18 1.44
N VAL A 334 12.93 -7.47 2.74
CA VAL A 334 11.76 -7.65 3.63
C VAL A 334 10.89 -6.39 3.61
N GLY A 335 9.65 -6.51 3.15
CA GLY A 335 8.72 -5.39 2.98
C GLY A 335 8.72 -4.75 1.58
N THR A 336 9.57 -5.19 0.65
CA THR A 336 9.47 -4.74 -0.75
C THR A 336 8.14 -5.19 -1.35
N GLN A 337 7.37 -4.25 -1.90
CA GLN A 337 6.18 -4.58 -2.66
C GLN A 337 6.58 -5.20 -4.00
N ILE A 338 5.98 -6.33 -4.35
CA ILE A 338 6.03 -6.93 -5.69
C ILE A 338 4.67 -6.77 -6.35
N LYS A 339 4.67 -6.61 -7.68
CA LYS A 339 3.46 -6.73 -8.49
C LYS A 339 3.46 -8.09 -9.14
N THR A 340 2.36 -8.81 -9.01
CA THR A 340 2.20 -10.19 -9.42
C THR A 340 1.22 -10.29 -10.58
N GLU A 341 1.40 -11.32 -11.40
CA GLU A 341 0.48 -11.67 -12.48
C GLU A 341 -0.87 -12.20 -11.94
N ARG A 342 -0.80 -12.99 -10.87
CA ARG A 342 -1.93 -13.72 -10.27
C ARG A 342 -1.57 -14.19 -8.86
N PRO A 343 -2.55 -14.55 -8.01
CA PRO A 343 -3.99 -14.26 -8.14
C PRO A 343 -4.34 -12.79 -7.82
N GLY A 344 -3.48 -12.09 -7.08
CA GLY A 344 -3.60 -10.66 -6.75
C GLY A 344 -2.73 -9.75 -7.61
N LYS A 345 -2.96 -8.43 -7.50
CA LYS A 345 -2.22 -7.39 -8.27
C LYS A 345 -0.85 -7.05 -7.66
N ALA A 346 -0.73 -7.16 -6.34
CA ALA A 346 0.47 -6.82 -5.60
C ALA A 346 0.48 -7.52 -4.25
N GLY A 347 1.68 -7.71 -3.70
CA GLY A 347 1.90 -8.23 -2.35
C GLY A 347 3.21 -7.70 -1.78
N ALA A 348 3.35 -7.71 -0.46
CA ALA A 348 4.63 -7.41 0.20
C ALA A 348 5.42 -8.70 0.45
N VAL A 349 6.72 -8.68 0.19
CA VAL A 349 7.58 -9.85 0.36
C VAL A 349 7.99 -10.02 1.82
N SER A 350 7.84 -11.24 2.33
CA SER A 350 8.34 -11.71 3.64
C SER A 350 9.16 -12.99 3.44
N PRO A 351 10.14 -13.28 4.30
CA PRO A 351 11.00 -14.45 4.15
C PRO A 351 10.30 -15.74 4.57
N CYS A 352 10.71 -16.84 3.94
CA CYS A 352 10.34 -18.20 4.33
C CYS A 352 11.46 -19.15 3.91
N GLU A 353 12.16 -19.72 4.88
CA GLU A 353 13.33 -20.58 4.64
C GLU A 353 12.95 -22.03 4.33
N SER A 354 11.70 -22.43 4.57
CA SER A 354 11.25 -23.81 4.39
C SER A 354 10.89 -24.17 2.94
N ILE A 355 10.76 -23.18 2.05
CA ILE A 355 10.41 -23.39 0.63
C ILE A 355 11.65 -23.50 -0.25
N GLU A 356 11.50 -24.06 -1.45
CA GLU A 356 12.64 -24.25 -2.35
C GLU A 356 13.20 -22.90 -2.85
N GLY A 357 14.51 -22.72 -2.69
CA GLY A 357 15.26 -21.57 -3.19
C GLY A 357 15.61 -21.64 -4.68
N PRO A 358 16.42 -20.69 -5.19
CA PRO A 358 16.71 -20.56 -6.61
C PRO A 358 17.67 -21.63 -7.12
N LEU A 359 17.57 -21.93 -8.42
CA LEU A 359 18.54 -22.74 -9.16
C LEU A 359 19.43 -21.84 -10.01
N VAL A 360 20.74 -21.94 -9.83
CA VAL A 360 21.71 -21.03 -10.44
C VAL A 360 22.81 -21.79 -11.18
N LEU A 361 23.16 -21.30 -12.37
CA LEU A 361 24.33 -21.74 -13.13
C LEU A 361 25.48 -20.78 -12.82
N LEU A 362 26.60 -21.33 -12.35
CA LEU A 362 27.80 -20.58 -11.99
C LEU A 362 28.72 -20.40 -13.21
N GLU A 363 29.64 -19.45 -13.13
CA GLU A 363 30.68 -19.24 -14.15
C GLU A 363 31.60 -20.46 -14.33
N SER A 364 31.71 -21.31 -13.30
CA SER A 364 32.43 -22.59 -13.37
C SER A 364 31.74 -23.64 -14.25
N GLY A 365 30.48 -23.41 -14.63
CA GLY A 365 29.62 -24.42 -15.26
C GLY A 365 28.91 -25.34 -14.26
N ASP A 366 29.11 -25.16 -12.95
CA ASP A 366 28.34 -25.87 -11.92
C ASP A 366 26.90 -25.33 -11.88
N PHE A 367 25.92 -26.23 -11.82
CA PHE A 367 24.50 -25.92 -11.69
C PHE A 367 24.01 -26.41 -10.33
N VAL A 368 23.64 -25.48 -9.45
CA VAL A 368 23.39 -25.75 -8.03
C VAL A 368 22.06 -25.14 -7.57
N ALA A 369 21.45 -25.78 -6.58
CA ALA A 369 20.35 -25.22 -5.82
C ALA A 369 20.91 -24.43 -4.64
N VAL A 370 20.39 -23.23 -4.40
CA VAL A 370 20.81 -22.39 -3.28
C VAL A 370 19.81 -22.58 -2.13
N ALA A 371 20.28 -23.13 -1.01
CA ALA A 371 19.40 -23.55 0.09
C ALA A 371 19.37 -22.58 1.28
N SER A 372 20.27 -21.60 1.35
CA SER A 372 20.33 -20.66 2.48
C SER A 372 20.76 -19.26 2.07
N GLU A 373 20.47 -18.28 2.92
CA GLU A 373 20.93 -16.90 2.74
C GLU A 373 22.46 -16.81 2.69
N ALA A 374 23.16 -17.55 3.57
CA ALA A 374 24.62 -17.55 3.64
C ALA A 374 25.25 -18.05 2.33
N GLU A 375 24.73 -19.16 1.80
CA GLU A 375 25.15 -19.71 0.52
C GLU A 375 24.82 -18.73 -0.64
N ALA A 376 23.64 -18.12 -0.62
CA ALA A 376 23.25 -17.13 -1.61
C ALA A 376 24.23 -15.94 -1.67
N ARG A 377 24.68 -15.45 -0.52
CA ARG A 377 25.68 -14.36 -0.43
C ARG A 377 27.04 -14.78 -0.99
N GLU A 378 27.47 -16.02 -0.73
CA GLU A 378 28.74 -16.54 -1.23
C GLU A 378 28.73 -16.76 -2.76
N LEU A 379 27.63 -17.31 -3.28
CA LEU A 379 27.51 -17.68 -4.68
C LEU A 379 27.17 -16.50 -5.59
N ARG A 380 26.46 -15.48 -5.09
CA ARG A 380 26.03 -14.29 -5.85
C ARG A 380 27.06 -13.74 -6.85
N PRO A 381 28.33 -13.45 -6.48
CA PRO A 381 29.32 -12.92 -7.43
C PRO A 381 29.77 -13.93 -8.50
N LYS A 382 29.49 -15.22 -8.31
CA LYS A 382 29.88 -16.32 -9.22
C LYS A 382 28.70 -16.77 -10.12
N ILE A 383 27.52 -16.18 -9.98
CA ILE A 383 26.33 -16.55 -10.76
C ILE A 383 26.46 -16.02 -12.18
N LYS A 384 26.48 -16.94 -13.14
CA LYS A 384 26.40 -16.66 -14.58
C LYS A 384 24.96 -16.45 -15.02
N ARG A 385 24.05 -17.33 -14.59
CA ARG A 385 22.63 -17.28 -14.96
C ARG A 385 21.75 -17.80 -13.83
N ILE A 386 20.64 -17.14 -13.59
CA ILE A 386 19.57 -17.57 -12.69
C ILE A 386 18.54 -18.31 -13.54
N ILE A 387 18.44 -19.61 -13.32
CA ILE A 387 17.64 -20.53 -14.13
C ILE A 387 16.20 -20.56 -13.59
N ASP A 388 16.06 -20.62 -12.28
CA ASP A 388 14.79 -20.59 -11.58
C ASP A 388 14.93 -19.76 -10.30
N LEU A 389 13.96 -18.91 -9.98
CA LEU A 389 14.03 -18.03 -8.80
C LEU A 389 13.49 -18.70 -7.53
N GLY A 390 12.97 -19.92 -7.61
CA GLY A 390 12.46 -20.71 -6.49
C GLY A 390 10.95 -20.64 -6.36
N GLU A 391 10.46 -20.93 -5.16
CA GLU A 391 9.03 -20.92 -4.85
C GLU A 391 8.55 -19.57 -4.28
N VAL A 392 7.25 -19.33 -4.41
CA VAL A 392 6.54 -18.24 -3.75
C VAL A 392 5.30 -18.80 -3.08
N LEU A 393 5.15 -18.52 -1.79
CA LEU A 393 3.97 -18.91 -1.01
C LEU A 393 2.83 -17.94 -1.27
N VAL A 394 1.72 -18.47 -1.78
CA VAL A 394 0.47 -17.72 -1.96
C VAL A 394 -0.62 -18.38 -1.12
N PRO A 395 -1.22 -17.67 -0.15
CA PRO A 395 -2.27 -18.23 0.69
C PRO A 395 -3.57 -18.45 -0.10
N TYR A 396 -4.38 -19.43 0.32
CA TYR A 396 -5.69 -19.67 -0.28
C TYR A 396 -6.59 -18.43 -0.23
N GLY A 397 -6.51 -17.66 0.87
CA GLY A 397 -7.28 -16.43 1.05
C GLY A 397 -7.13 -15.42 -0.09
N GLU A 398 -5.95 -15.35 -0.71
CA GLU A 398 -5.69 -14.43 -1.84
C GLU A 398 -6.47 -14.83 -3.10
N PHE A 399 -6.64 -16.13 -3.35
CA PHE A 399 -7.49 -16.62 -4.45
C PHE A 399 -8.96 -16.30 -4.22
N LEU A 400 -9.42 -16.44 -2.97
CA LEU A 400 -10.80 -16.17 -2.60
C LEU A 400 -11.14 -14.68 -2.69
N GLU A 401 -10.26 -13.80 -2.19
CA GLU A 401 -10.43 -12.33 -2.25
C GLU A 401 -10.49 -11.83 -3.68
N ASN A 402 -9.55 -12.26 -4.53
CA ASN A 402 -9.48 -11.84 -5.92
C ASN A 402 -10.46 -12.61 -6.84
N ASN A 403 -11.21 -13.58 -6.28
CA ASN A 403 -12.10 -14.47 -7.02
C ASN A 403 -11.42 -15.11 -8.25
N HIS A 404 -10.16 -15.52 -8.07
CA HIS A 404 -9.35 -16.14 -9.10
C HIS A 404 -9.48 -17.68 -9.00
N PRO A 405 -9.63 -18.42 -10.12
CA PRO A 405 -9.61 -19.88 -10.09
C PRO A 405 -8.36 -20.42 -9.39
N LEU A 406 -8.50 -21.53 -8.68
CA LEU A 406 -7.33 -22.18 -8.10
C LEU A 406 -6.41 -22.65 -9.24
N VAL A 407 -5.10 -22.66 -8.99
CA VAL A 407 -4.10 -23.15 -9.93
C VAL A 407 -3.23 -24.18 -9.22
N PRO A 408 -2.76 -25.23 -9.91
CA PRO A 408 -1.92 -26.23 -9.28
C PRO A 408 -0.61 -25.61 -8.80
N GLY A 409 -0.32 -25.77 -7.51
CA GLY A 409 0.97 -25.43 -6.92
C GLY A 409 2.04 -26.48 -7.26
N ALA A 410 3.27 -26.24 -6.79
CA ALA A 410 4.30 -27.26 -6.76
C ALA A 410 3.81 -28.50 -6.02
N PHE A 411 4.21 -29.70 -6.47
CA PHE A 411 4.01 -30.90 -5.68
C PHE A 411 4.99 -30.87 -4.50
N ALA A 412 4.59 -30.24 -3.41
CA ALA A 412 5.41 -29.97 -2.25
C ALA A 412 5.28 -31.07 -1.18
N ILE A 413 6.13 -31.01 -0.16
CA ILE A 413 6.17 -32.02 0.92
C ILE A 413 4.87 -32.05 1.73
N GLU A 414 4.18 -30.91 1.86
CA GLU A 414 2.89 -30.78 2.53
C GLU A 414 1.80 -31.54 1.80
N TRP A 415 1.78 -31.49 0.47
CA TRP A 415 0.84 -32.25 -0.33
C TRP A 415 1.18 -33.74 -0.29
N TYR A 416 2.46 -34.10 -0.45
CA TYR A 416 2.89 -35.50 -0.32
C TYR A 416 2.50 -36.11 1.03
N ARG A 417 2.64 -35.34 2.12
CA ARG A 417 2.19 -35.74 3.46
C ARG A 417 0.72 -36.11 3.49
N GLU A 418 -0.15 -35.27 2.93
CA GLU A 418 -1.59 -35.54 2.95
C GLU A 418 -1.99 -36.71 2.04
N GLU A 419 -1.33 -36.89 0.88
CA GLU A 419 -1.53 -38.09 0.03
C GLU A 419 -1.10 -39.38 0.76
N LEU A 420 0.10 -39.37 1.36
CA LEU A 420 0.63 -40.53 2.09
C LEU A 420 -0.20 -40.84 3.34
N ARG A 421 -0.61 -39.82 4.09
CA ARG A 421 -1.49 -39.99 5.25
C ARG A 421 -2.84 -40.56 4.85
N ALA A 422 -3.44 -40.09 3.76
CA ALA A 422 -4.70 -40.62 3.27
C ALA A 422 -4.59 -42.10 2.83
N ALA A 423 -3.43 -42.52 2.32
CA ALA A 423 -3.21 -43.87 1.83
C ALA A 423 -2.71 -44.86 2.92
N ALA A 424 -1.86 -44.41 3.85
CA ALA A 424 -1.22 -45.23 4.88
C ALA A 424 -1.87 -45.12 6.27
N GLY A 425 -2.72 -44.11 6.49
CA GLY A 425 -3.32 -43.79 7.79
C GLY A 425 -2.34 -43.05 8.71
N GLU A 426 -1.28 -43.74 9.14
CA GLU A 426 -0.17 -43.15 9.89
C GLU A 426 1.04 -42.92 8.99
N LEU A 427 1.78 -41.83 9.25
CA LEU A 427 2.97 -41.49 8.48
C LEU A 427 4.17 -42.35 8.95
N PRO A 428 4.85 -43.07 8.05
CA PRO A 428 6.08 -43.79 8.38
C PRO A 428 7.15 -42.82 8.91
N ALA A 429 7.94 -43.19 9.92
CA ALA A 429 8.89 -42.26 10.56
C ALA A 429 9.93 -41.63 9.61
N ASP A 430 10.26 -42.28 8.50
CA ASP A 430 11.26 -41.86 7.51
C ASP A 430 10.67 -41.16 6.27
N TRP A 431 9.38 -40.80 6.31
CA TRP A 431 8.64 -40.29 5.15
C TRP A 431 9.11 -38.92 4.63
N GLU A 432 9.66 -38.07 5.49
CA GLU A 432 9.97 -36.66 5.19
C GLU A 432 11.30 -36.49 4.43
N SER A 433 12.24 -37.42 4.63
CA SER A 433 13.54 -37.43 3.95
C SER A 433 13.99 -38.84 3.61
N PRO A 434 13.22 -39.58 2.79
CA PRO A 434 13.55 -40.95 2.42
C PRO A 434 14.73 -41.00 1.45
N SER A 435 15.47 -42.13 1.47
CA SER A 435 16.38 -42.47 0.36
C SER A 435 15.60 -42.72 -0.93
N TRP A 436 16.27 -42.71 -2.08
CA TRP A 436 15.62 -43.01 -3.37
C TRP A 436 14.87 -44.35 -3.35
N ASP A 437 15.53 -45.42 -2.89
CA ASP A 437 14.95 -46.76 -2.86
C ASP A 437 13.73 -46.81 -1.92
N ARG A 438 13.80 -46.08 -0.79
CA ARG A 438 12.70 -45.97 0.14
C ARG A 438 11.52 -45.17 -0.43
N ALA A 439 11.79 -44.07 -1.14
CA ALA A 439 10.76 -43.27 -1.81
C ALA A 439 10.00 -44.08 -2.86
N LEU A 440 10.70 -44.90 -3.64
CA LEU A 440 10.07 -45.83 -4.58
C LEU A 440 9.26 -46.91 -3.86
N ALA A 441 9.78 -47.47 -2.76
CA ALA A 441 9.05 -48.46 -1.97
C ALA A 441 7.74 -47.89 -1.42
N LEU A 442 7.77 -46.71 -0.80
CA LEU A 442 6.59 -46.00 -0.28
C LEU A 442 5.56 -45.74 -1.38
N SER A 443 6.03 -45.25 -2.54
CA SER A 443 5.18 -44.99 -3.69
C SER A 443 4.48 -46.25 -4.23
N ARG A 444 5.20 -47.38 -4.28
CA ARG A 444 4.63 -48.68 -4.72
C ARG A 444 3.69 -49.29 -3.69
N GLU A 445 4.08 -49.26 -2.41
CA GLU A 445 3.33 -49.83 -1.29
C GLU A 445 1.98 -49.14 -1.11
N HIS A 446 1.99 -47.80 -1.10
CA HIS A 446 0.81 -46.99 -0.80
C HIS A 446 0.14 -46.39 -2.04
N ARG A 447 0.69 -46.64 -3.25
CA ARG A 447 0.19 -46.10 -4.53
C ARG A 447 0.11 -44.57 -4.56
N VAL A 448 1.02 -43.90 -3.86
CA VAL A 448 1.15 -42.44 -3.87
C VAL A 448 2.18 -42.00 -4.91
N PRO A 449 2.17 -40.73 -5.36
CA PRO A 449 3.20 -40.22 -6.26
C PRO A 449 4.63 -40.34 -5.69
N LEU A 450 5.63 -40.24 -6.55
CA LEU A 450 7.03 -40.19 -6.16
C LEU A 450 7.28 -38.98 -5.23
N HIS A 451 8.10 -39.20 -4.20
CA HIS A 451 8.44 -38.18 -3.21
C HIS A 451 9.03 -36.92 -3.89
N PRO A 452 8.59 -35.70 -3.51
CA PRO A 452 8.90 -34.47 -4.23
C PRO A 452 10.39 -34.11 -4.31
N ARG A 453 11.17 -34.48 -3.29
CA ARG A 453 12.64 -34.37 -3.27
C ARG A 453 13.35 -34.90 -4.52
N PHE A 454 12.77 -35.87 -5.23
CA PHE A 454 13.37 -36.48 -6.42
C PHE A 454 12.73 -36.03 -7.74
N ASN A 455 11.80 -35.07 -7.69
CA ASN A 455 11.14 -34.57 -8.88
C ASN A 455 12.04 -33.60 -9.66
N LEU A 456 11.92 -33.68 -10.99
CA LEU A 456 12.54 -32.78 -11.96
C LEU A 456 11.45 -32.07 -12.76
N PHE A 457 11.82 -31.05 -13.53
CA PHE A 457 10.91 -30.31 -14.42
C PHE A 457 10.60 -31.10 -15.70
N TRP A 458 10.12 -32.34 -15.55
CA TRP A 458 9.80 -33.22 -16.68
C TRP A 458 8.76 -32.63 -17.64
N HIS A 459 7.90 -31.72 -17.17
CA HIS A 459 6.88 -31.05 -17.98
C HIS A 459 7.43 -29.92 -18.85
N ASP A 460 8.65 -29.43 -18.59
CA ASP A 460 9.29 -28.37 -19.38
C ASP A 460 9.95 -28.92 -20.67
N LEU A 461 9.99 -30.24 -20.84
CA LEU A 461 10.50 -30.92 -22.03
C LEU A 461 9.45 -31.82 -22.67
N ASP A 462 9.43 -31.84 -23.99
CA ASP A 462 8.60 -32.75 -24.76
C ASP A 462 9.22 -34.17 -24.85
N VAL A 463 8.40 -35.14 -25.24
CA VAL A 463 8.82 -36.55 -25.34
C VAL A 463 9.96 -36.74 -26.37
N PRO A 464 9.95 -36.08 -27.55
CA PRO A 464 11.09 -36.12 -28.47
C PRO A 464 12.42 -35.66 -27.86
N ALA A 465 12.45 -34.53 -27.15
CA ALA A 465 13.66 -34.04 -26.49
C ALA A 465 14.16 -35.01 -25.42
N LEU A 466 13.25 -35.54 -24.60
CA LEU A 466 13.59 -36.54 -23.58
C LEU A 466 14.12 -37.85 -24.17
N THR A 467 13.55 -38.29 -25.30
CA THR A 467 14.01 -39.48 -26.02
C THR A 467 15.39 -39.25 -26.64
N ALA A 468 15.63 -38.10 -27.24
CA ALA A 468 16.95 -37.74 -27.75
C ALA A 468 17.99 -37.68 -26.62
N PHE A 469 17.63 -37.10 -25.48
CA PHE A 469 18.50 -37.05 -24.30
C PHE A 469 18.79 -38.43 -23.74
N ARG A 470 17.79 -39.33 -23.69
CA ARG A 470 17.96 -40.73 -23.31
C ARG A 470 19.04 -41.43 -24.13
N GLU A 471 19.02 -41.26 -25.46
CA GLU A 471 20.02 -41.85 -26.36
C GLU A 471 21.43 -41.27 -26.11
N VAL A 472 21.53 -39.98 -25.81
CA VAL A 472 22.80 -39.37 -25.39
C VAL A 472 23.32 -40.04 -24.12
N VAL A 473 22.48 -40.16 -23.08
CA VAL A 473 22.86 -40.77 -21.80
C VAL A 473 23.29 -42.23 -21.98
N LEU A 474 22.60 -43.00 -22.82
CA LEU A 474 22.97 -44.40 -23.11
C LEU A 474 24.31 -44.51 -23.85
N ARG A 475 24.59 -43.61 -24.79
CA ARG A 475 25.80 -43.65 -25.61
C ARG A 475 27.05 -43.17 -24.87
N SER A 476 26.93 -42.13 -24.04
CA SER A 476 28.09 -41.45 -23.44
C SER A 476 28.11 -41.42 -21.92
N GLY A 477 27.02 -41.81 -21.25
CA GLY A 477 26.90 -41.79 -19.80
C GLY A 477 27.63 -42.93 -19.10
N LYS A 478 28.16 -42.64 -17.92
CA LYS A 478 28.79 -43.62 -17.02
C LYS A 478 28.15 -43.53 -15.64
N ALA A 479 27.62 -44.63 -15.12
CA ALA A 479 27.19 -44.72 -13.73
C ALA A 479 28.36 -45.17 -12.84
N ARG A 480 28.58 -44.48 -11.71
CA ARG A 480 29.54 -44.86 -10.67
C ARG A 480 28.89 -44.71 -9.30
N GLY A 481 28.39 -45.83 -8.74
CA GLY A 481 27.59 -45.78 -7.52
C GLY A 481 26.35 -44.90 -7.73
N ASP A 482 26.23 -43.85 -6.93
CA ASP A 482 25.12 -42.88 -7.00
C ASP A 482 25.38 -41.69 -7.95
N LEU A 483 26.48 -41.73 -8.71
CA LEU A 483 26.84 -40.67 -9.65
C LEU A 483 26.53 -41.07 -11.09
N LEU A 484 26.02 -40.12 -11.86
CA LEU A 484 25.96 -40.19 -13.32
C LEU A 484 26.94 -39.16 -13.91
N LEU A 485 27.90 -39.64 -14.70
CA LEU A 485 28.87 -38.81 -15.41
C LEU A 485 28.51 -38.74 -16.89
N LEU A 486 28.40 -37.53 -17.43
CA LEU A 486 28.15 -37.25 -18.84
C LEU A 486 29.27 -36.36 -19.39
N PRO A 487 29.83 -36.60 -20.58
CA PRO A 487 30.75 -35.65 -21.19
C PRO A 487 30.11 -34.27 -21.34
N PHE A 488 30.89 -33.22 -21.11
CA PHE A 488 30.41 -31.86 -21.29
C PHE A 488 30.10 -31.58 -22.76
N ASP A 489 28.85 -31.24 -23.01
CA ASP A 489 28.32 -30.73 -24.26
C ASP A 489 27.26 -29.69 -23.93
N ALA A 490 27.23 -28.58 -24.67
CA ALA A 490 26.35 -27.45 -24.36
C ALA A 490 24.86 -27.84 -24.44
N GLY A 491 24.49 -28.68 -25.42
CA GLY A 491 23.11 -29.18 -25.53
C GLY A 491 22.75 -30.11 -24.38
N THR A 492 23.67 -31.00 -24.00
CA THR A 492 23.49 -31.91 -22.84
C THR A 492 23.32 -31.12 -21.53
N GLN A 493 24.13 -30.08 -21.32
CA GLN A 493 23.99 -29.21 -20.14
C GLN A 493 22.65 -28.47 -20.16
N ASP A 494 22.23 -27.94 -21.31
CA ASP A 494 20.97 -27.20 -21.43
C ASP A 494 19.75 -28.07 -21.07
N VAL A 495 19.74 -29.34 -21.48
CA VAL A 495 18.70 -30.30 -21.09
C VAL A 495 18.71 -30.57 -19.58
N LEU A 496 19.88 -30.80 -18.97
CA LEU A 496 20.00 -30.98 -17.51
C LEU A 496 19.54 -29.75 -16.73
N VAL A 497 19.93 -28.55 -17.19
CA VAL A 497 19.53 -27.27 -16.61
C VAL A 497 18.03 -27.07 -16.73
N THR A 498 17.43 -27.41 -17.89
CA THR A 498 15.99 -27.33 -18.10
C THR A 498 15.22 -28.29 -17.21
N LEU A 499 15.72 -29.51 -17.01
CA LEU A 499 15.16 -30.48 -16.06
C LEU A 499 15.31 -30.06 -14.59
N GLY A 500 16.17 -29.08 -14.27
CA GLY A 500 16.50 -28.75 -12.88
C GLY A 500 17.42 -29.77 -12.21
N ALA A 501 18.12 -30.60 -13.00
CA ALA A 501 19.05 -31.62 -12.50
C ALA A 501 20.42 -30.99 -12.18
N THR A 502 20.64 -30.65 -10.91
CA THR A 502 21.90 -30.07 -10.42
C THR A 502 23.10 -30.96 -10.72
N HIS A 503 24.22 -30.35 -11.13
CA HIS A 503 25.44 -31.04 -11.52
C HIS A 503 26.69 -30.20 -11.29
N ARG A 504 27.85 -30.86 -11.24
CA ARG A 504 29.17 -30.23 -11.14
C ARG A 504 30.01 -30.53 -12.39
N LEU A 505 30.68 -29.53 -12.95
CA LEU A 505 31.57 -29.70 -14.09
C LEU A 505 32.99 -30.00 -13.59
N ARG A 506 33.48 -31.23 -13.80
CA ARG A 506 34.82 -31.66 -13.35
C ARG A 506 35.54 -32.40 -14.47
N GLY A 507 36.74 -31.95 -14.83
CA GLY A 507 37.56 -32.64 -15.84
C GLY A 507 36.91 -32.81 -17.22
N GLY A 508 35.99 -31.91 -17.60
CA GLY A 508 35.21 -32.02 -18.84
C GLY A 508 34.01 -32.98 -18.78
N GLU A 509 33.65 -33.48 -17.60
CA GLU A 509 32.45 -34.29 -17.37
C GLU A 509 31.47 -33.53 -16.44
N LEU A 510 30.19 -33.61 -16.77
CA LEU A 510 29.04 -33.20 -15.97
C LEU A 510 28.71 -34.33 -14.98
N VAL A 511 28.90 -34.07 -13.70
CA VAL A 511 28.68 -35.03 -12.60
C VAL A 511 27.35 -34.72 -11.93
N VAL A 512 26.35 -35.58 -12.14
CA VAL A 512 25.03 -35.54 -11.49
C VAL A 512 25.05 -36.49 -10.31
N GLU A 513 24.67 -36.01 -9.12
CA GLU A 513 24.66 -36.78 -7.87
C GLU A 513 23.23 -36.89 -7.31
N ALA A 514 22.67 -35.79 -6.81
CA ALA A 514 21.38 -35.77 -6.12
C ALA A 514 20.21 -36.38 -6.92
N TYR A 515 20.23 -36.20 -8.25
CA TYR A 515 19.15 -36.63 -9.15
C TYR A 515 19.54 -37.79 -10.07
N ALA A 516 20.73 -38.40 -9.90
CA ALA A 516 21.23 -39.39 -10.86
C ALA A 516 20.26 -40.58 -11.02
N ARG A 517 19.83 -41.18 -9.89
CA ARG A 517 18.89 -42.30 -9.90
C ARG A 517 17.51 -41.92 -10.44
N ALA A 518 17.00 -40.74 -10.05
CA ALA A 518 15.72 -40.23 -10.53
C ALA A 518 15.73 -39.97 -12.04
N LEU A 519 16.82 -39.40 -12.55
CA LEU A 519 17.01 -39.12 -13.96
C LEU A 519 17.09 -40.42 -14.78
N LEU A 520 17.89 -41.39 -14.34
CA LEU A 520 17.99 -42.70 -15.01
C LEU A 520 16.63 -43.43 -15.00
N ALA A 521 15.94 -43.45 -13.86
CA ALA A 521 14.62 -44.07 -13.75
C ALA A 521 13.58 -43.41 -14.66
N GLY A 522 13.51 -42.07 -14.68
CA GLY A 522 12.59 -41.31 -15.53
C GLY A 522 12.88 -41.41 -17.02
N LEU A 523 14.15 -41.61 -17.40
CA LEU A 523 14.57 -41.89 -18.78
C LEU A 523 14.41 -43.37 -19.19
N GLY A 524 13.98 -44.25 -18.28
CA GLY A 524 13.84 -45.67 -18.57
C GLY A 524 15.21 -46.33 -18.81
N ILE A 525 16.23 -45.96 -18.02
CA ILE A 525 17.59 -46.50 -18.08
C ILE A 525 17.88 -47.23 -16.77
N GLU A 526 18.54 -48.38 -16.87
CA GLU A 526 19.01 -49.18 -15.74
C GLU A 526 20.54 -49.21 -15.75
N ALA A 527 21.16 -48.98 -14.58
CA ALA A 527 22.59 -49.12 -14.41
C ALA A 527 22.93 -50.57 -14.01
N THR A 528 23.75 -51.25 -14.81
CA THR A 528 24.21 -52.62 -14.56
C THR A 528 25.74 -52.64 -14.37
N SER A 529 26.30 -53.80 -14.01
CA SER A 529 27.75 -54.00 -13.91
C SER A 529 28.49 -53.73 -15.23
N ASP A 530 27.80 -53.87 -16.37
CA ASP A 530 28.37 -53.78 -17.72
C ASP A 530 28.12 -52.42 -18.38
N GLY A 531 27.42 -51.49 -17.71
CA GLY A 531 27.14 -50.14 -18.22
C GLY A 531 25.68 -49.69 -18.03
N LEU A 532 25.22 -48.78 -18.89
CA LEU A 532 23.84 -48.29 -18.90
C LEU A 532 23.02 -49.05 -19.95
N ARG A 533 21.85 -49.57 -19.56
CA ARG A 533 20.95 -50.31 -20.46
C ARG A 533 19.58 -49.65 -20.55
N ALA A 534 19.06 -49.56 -21.77
CA ALA A 534 17.71 -49.08 -22.03
C ALA A 534 16.65 -50.14 -21.65
N ARG A 535 15.60 -49.72 -20.94
CA ARG A 535 14.34 -50.47 -20.81
C ARG A 535 13.48 -50.32 -22.09
N PRO A 536 12.43 -51.12 -22.31
CA PRO A 536 11.53 -50.93 -23.45
C PRO A 536 10.99 -49.50 -23.51
N ALA A 537 10.89 -48.94 -24.72
CA ALA A 537 10.32 -47.62 -24.91
C ALA A 537 8.85 -47.62 -24.47
N VAL A 538 8.44 -46.50 -23.87
CA VAL A 538 7.05 -46.28 -23.43
C VAL A 538 6.42 -45.21 -24.32
N GLU A 539 5.19 -45.44 -24.76
CA GLU A 539 4.39 -44.36 -25.35
C GLU A 539 3.97 -43.38 -24.26
N ALA A 540 4.00 -42.07 -24.52
CA ALA A 540 3.59 -41.03 -23.58
C ALA A 540 3.13 -39.78 -24.34
N SER A 541 2.17 -39.05 -23.79
CA SER A 541 1.62 -37.83 -24.40
C SER A 541 2.44 -36.58 -24.07
N ASN A 542 3.14 -36.57 -22.92
CA ASN A 542 3.96 -35.46 -22.45
C ASN A 542 5.12 -35.97 -21.58
N GLY A 543 6.06 -35.09 -21.24
CA GLY A 543 7.27 -35.46 -20.50
C GLY A 543 7.00 -35.97 -19.08
N LEU A 544 5.94 -35.50 -18.41
CA LEU A 544 5.57 -35.99 -17.07
C LEU A 544 5.03 -37.43 -17.12
N GLU A 545 4.19 -37.73 -18.10
CA GLU A 545 3.71 -39.10 -18.33
C GLU A 545 4.86 -40.02 -18.75
N PHE A 546 5.80 -39.54 -19.58
CA PHE A 546 7.00 -40.27 -19.97
C PHE A 546 7.82 -40.69 -18.74
N ALA A 547 8.11 -39.74 -17.84
CA ALA A 547 8.83 -40.03 -16.60
C ALA A 547 8.07 -40.99 -15.67
N SER A 548 6.75 -40.82 -15.54
CA SER A 548 5.91 -41.69 -14.70
C SER A 548 5.91 -43.15 -15.18
N ARG A 549 5.66 -43.36 -16.49
CA ARG A 549 5.64 -44.69 -17.09
C ARG A 549 6.99 -45.39 -16.99
N ASN A 550 8.09 -44.66 -17.22
CA ASN A 550 9.44 -45.21 -17.08
C ASN A 550 9.83 -45.50 -15.63
N THR A 551 9.47 -44.65 -14.67
CA THR A 551 9.77 -44.88 -13.24
C THR A 551 8.94 -46.05 -12.68
N GLY A 552 7.76 -46.31 -13.27
CA GLY A 552 6.82 -47.34 -12.83
C GLY A 552 5.94 -46.91 -11.66
N VAL A 553 5.93 -45.61 -11.35
CA VAL A 553 5.10 -44.98 -10.32
C VAL A 553 4.67 -43.59 -10.78
N PRO A 554 3.56 -43.01 -10.28
CA PRO A 554 3.14 -41.68 -10.67
C PRO A 554 4.17 -40.61 -10.28
N VAL A 555 4.56 -39.75 -11.22
CA VAL A 555 5.40 -38.58 -10.97
C VAL A 555 4.54 -37.33 -11.16
N LYS A 556 4.57 -36.41 -10.19
CA LYS A 556 3.82 -35.15 -10.25
C LYS A 556 4.73 -34.02 -10.74
N ALA A 557 4.13 -32.96 -11.28
CA ALA A 557 4.88 -31.81 -11.77
C ALA A 557 5.51 -31.06 -10.59
N ARG A 558 6.82 -30.77 -10.68
CA ARG A 558 7.54 -30.01 -9.65
C ARG A 558 7.08 -28.55 -9.55
N GLY A 559 6.78 -27.89 -10.67
CA GLY A 559 6.35 -26.49 -10.69
C GLY A 559 5.41 -26.22 -11.86
N PRO A 560 4.16 -26.73 -11.81
CA PRO A 560 3.21 -26.66 -12.94
C PRO A 560 2.72 -25.25 -13.24
N THR A 561 2.74 -24.34 -12.24
CA THR A 561 2.35 -22.94 -12.40
C THR A 561 3.55 -22.02 -12.17
N ARG A 562 3.74 -21.03 -13.04
CA ARG A 562 4.75 -19.98 -12.92
C ARG A 562 4.06 -18.63 -12.79
N ILE A 563 4.46 -17.82 -11.81
CA ILE A 563 3.83 -16.53 -11.53
C ILE A 563 4.76 -15.41 -12.00
N GLY A 564 4.31 -14.60 -12.96
CA GLY A 564 5.00 -13.39 -13.35
C GLY A 564 5.09 -12.39 -12.19
N ALA A 565 6.24 -11.73 -12.05
CA ALA A 565 6.46 -10.76 -10.98
C ALA A 565 7.43 -9.65 -11.36
N ARG A 566 7.25 -8.47 -10.76
CA ARG A 566 8.22 -7.37 -10.82
C ARG A 566 8.28 -6.60 -9.50
N MET A 567 9.36 -5.85 -9.31
CA MET A 567 9.47 -4.92 -8.19
C MET A 567 8.45 -3.78 -8.31
N GLY A 568 7.69 -3.59 -7.24
CA GLY A 568 6.76 -2.49 -6.99
C GLY A 568 7.44 -1.35 -6.23
N ARG A 569 6.88 -0.93 -5.11
CA ARG A 569 7.46 0.09 -4.21
C ARG A 569 8.53 -0.56 -3.30
N PRO A 570 9.68 0.08 -3.06
CA PRO A 570 10.61 -0.37 -2.03
C PRO A 570 9.99 -0.22 -0.64
N GLU A 571 10.58 -0.91 0.33
CA GLU A 571 10.28 -0.76 1.75
C GLU A 571 10.65 0.65 2.26
N LYS A 572 9.94 1.12 3.30
CA LYS A 572 10.16 2.44 3.89
C LYS A 572 10.05 2.38 5.40
N ALA A 573 10.98 3.08 6.07
CA ALA A 573 10.92 3.40 7.49
C ALA A 573 11.59 4.76 7.68
N ALA A 574 10.80 5.83 7.84
CA ALA A 574 11.33 7.19 7.95
C ALA A 574 10.36 8.15 8.67
N PRO A 575 10.86 9.17 9.39
CA PRO A 575 10.02 10.25 9.91
C PRO A 575 9.19 10.93 8.81
N ARG A 576 7.93 11.26 9.11
CA ARG A 576 7.07 11.98 8.17
C ARG A 576 7.33 13.48 8.25
N GLU A 577 7.99 14.01 7.24
CA GLU A 577 8.43 15.40 7.21
C GLU A 577 7.70 16.20 6.13
N MET A 578 7.32 17.44 6.46
CA MET A 578 6.86 18.41 5.47
C MET A 578 8.06 18.97 4.69
N SER A 579 7.81 19.62 3.55
CA SER A 579 8.86 20.27 2.77
C SER A 579 8.67 21.79 2.69
N PRO A 580 9.66 22.59 3.13
CA PRO A 580 10.67 22.27 4.15
C PRO A 580 10.09 21.80 5.49
N PRO A 581 10.85 21.04 6.31
CA PRO A 581 10.36 20.46 7.56
C PRO A 581 10.34 21.49 8.70
N PRO A 582 9.17 21.87 9.23
CA PRO A 582 9.07 22.80 10.35
C PRO A 582 9.24 22.07 11.69
N HIS A 583 9.73 22.80 12.69
CA HIS A 583 9.75 22.34 14.09
C HIS A 583 8.48 22.78 14.83
N GLY A 584 7.89 23.92 14.45
CA GLY A 584 6.63 24.40 15.01
C GLY A 584 5.75 25.07 13.94
N LEU A 585 4.43 25.01 14.14
CA LEU A 585 3.44 25.64 13.25
C LEU A 585 3.27 27.14 13.57
N PHE A 586 4.37 27.88 13.52
CA PHE A 586 4.38 29.34 13.70
C PHE A 586 4.72 30.04 12.38
N PRO A 587 3.90 30.97 11.89
CA PRO A 587 4.12 31.65 10.61
C PRO A 587 5.24 32.69 10.68
N LEU A 588 6.19 32.64 9.73
CA LEU A 588 7.33 33.57 9.63
C LEU A 588 7.27 34.47 8.39
N GLY A 589 6.30 34.25 7.49
CA GLY A 589 6.19 35.00 6.24
C GLY A 589 7.46 34.90 5.40
N ALA A 590 7.89 36.03 4.84
CA ALA A 590 9.17 36.14 4.13
C ALA A 590 10.37 36.41 5.06
N ALA A 591 10.14 36.68 6.35
CA ALA A 591 11.18 37.11 7.27
C ALA A 591 12.16 35.97 7.63
N GLY A 592 11.72 34.72 7.55
CA GLY A 592 12.58 33.54 7.79
C GLY A 592 13.37 33.05 6.57
N GLY A 593 13.40 33.83 5.47
CA GLY A 593 14.12 33.45 4.26
C GLY A 593 13.58 32.18 3.57
N MET A 594 14.38 31.58 2.70
CA MET A 594 13.98 30.37 1.95
C MET A 594 13.84 29.14 2.85
N GLN A 595 14.64 29.06 3.92
CA GLN A 595 14.66 27.94 4.86
C GLN A 595 13.64 28.09 6.01
N ARG A 596 12.96 29.24 6.10
CA ARG A 596 11.95 29.55 7.13
C ARG A 596 12.53 29.50 8.55
N LEU A 597 13.71 30.10 8.73
CA LEU A 597 14.44 30.11 10.00
C LEU A 597 13.91 31.19 10.95
N VAL A 598 13.67 30.79 12.20
CA VAL A 598 13.30 31.73 13.28
C VAL A 598 14.44 32.70 13.55
N ASN A 599 15.69 32.22 13.56
CA ASN A 599 16.88 33.04 13.80
C ASN A 599 17.00 34.23 12.82
N GLU A 600 16.66 34.01 11.55
CA GLU A 600 16.64 35.08 10.55
C GLU A 600 15.49 36.05 10.80
N ALA A 601 14.29 35.53 11.08
CA ALA A 601 13.09 36.33 11.28
C ALA A 601 13.18 37.27 12.49
N VAL A 602 13.83 36.82 13.58
CA VAL A 602 13.99 37.57 14.85
C VAL A 602 14.97 38.75 14.72
N THR A 603 15.75 38.84 13.64
CA THR A 603 16.57 40.04 13.34
C THR A 603 15.73 41.23 12.90
N LYS A 604 14.47 41.01 12.50
CA LYS A 604 13.54 42.08 12.14
C LYS A 604 12.86 42.62 13.39
N GLU A 605 12.59 43.92 13.42
CA GLU A 605 11.85 44.58 14.51
C GLU A 605 10.44 43.99 14.66
N ALA A 606 9.74 43.77 13.54
CA ALA A 606 8.47 43.07 13.51
C ALA A 606 8.33 42.24 12.23
N VAL A 607 7.57 41.16 12.32
CA VAL A 607 7.25 40.27 11.21
C VAL A 607 5.80 40.49 10.79
N GLU A 608 5.57 40.80 9.51
CA GLU A 608 4.23 40.97 8.95
C GLU A 608 3.68 39.64 8.43
N ILE A 609 2.67 39.11 9.12
CA ILE A 609 2.10 37.78 8.87
C ILE A 609 0.58 37.82 8.96
N GLU A 610 -0.08 36.93 8.26
CA GLU A 610 -1.53 36.79 8.31
C GLU A 610 -1.94 35.78 9.38
N ILE A 611 -2.67 36.25 10.39
CA ILE A 611 -3.08 35.46 11.56
C ILE A 611 -4.50 35.85 12.01
N GLY A 612 -5.21 34.91 12.64
CA GLY A 612 -6.48 35.20 13.30
C GLY A 612 -6.24 35.63 14.74
N LEU A 613 -6.53 36.90 15.06
CA LEU A 613 -6.46 37.36 16.45
C LEU A 613 -7.56 36.69 17.29
N ARG A 614 -7.16 36.26 18.48
CA ARG A 614 -8.01 35.65 19.50
C ARG A 614 -8.34 36.69 20.56
N VAL A 615 -9.47 36.54 21.24
CA VAL A 615 -9.95 37.45 22.28
C VAL A 615 -10.01 36.72 23.60
N CYS A 616 -9.38 37.28 24.63
CA CYS A 616 -9.45 36.76 25.99
C CYS A 616 -10.87 36.95 26.55
N SER A 617 -11.49 35.87 27.03
CA SER A 617 -12.83 35.90 27.62
C SER A 617 -12.88 36.65 28.96
N ALA A 618 -11.76 36.69 29.69
CA ALA A 618 -11.70 37.32 31.02
C ALA A 618 -11.41 38.82 30.99
N CYS A 619 -10.51 39.29 30.12
CA CYS A 619 -10.07 40.70 30.11
C CYS A 619 -10.22 41.42 28.77
N GLY A 620 -10.75 40.74 27.74
CA GLY A 620 -10.98 41.32 26.41
C GLY A 620 -9.71 41.58 25.58
N GLN A 621 -8.52 41.30 26.11
CA GLN A 621 -7.26 41.49 25.39
C GLN A 621 -7.25 40.68 24.09
N ARG A 622 -6.85 41.34 23.00
CA ARG A 622 -6.61 40.69 21.69
C ARG A 622 -5.19 40.15 21.66
N TRP A 623 -5.05 38.88 21.31
CA TRP A 623 -3.76 38.20 21.24
C TRP A 623 -3.76 37.09 20.21
N LEU A 624 -2.59 36.70 19.71
CA LEU A 624 -2.50 35.64 18.69
C LEU A 624 -2.48 34.21 19.26
N LEU A 625 -1.93 34.02 20.47
CA LEU A 625 -1.77 32.70 21.08
C LEU A 625 -2.97 32.35 21.98
N PRO A 626 -3.20 31.05 22.26
CA PRO A 626 -4.31 30.60 23.09
C PRO A 626 -4.30 31.08 24.55
N ARG A 627 -3.13 31.49 25.07
CA ARG A 627 -2.99 32.01 26.43
C ARG A 627 -2.79 33.52 26.44
N CYS A 628 -3.61 34.24 27.21
CA CYS A 628 -3.55 35.70 27.32
C CYS A 628 -2.27 36.14 28.05
N PRO A 629 -1.46 37.07 27.50
CA PRO A 629 -0.23 37.53 28.14
C PRO A 629 -0.51 38.40 29.38
N LYS A 630 -1.69 39.03 29.47
CA LYS A 630 -2.05 39.95 30.56
C LYS A 630 -2.58 39.25 31.82
N CYS A 631 -3.49 38.28 31.65
CA CYS A 631 -4.17 37.63 32.78
C CYS A 631 -4.06 36.10 32.79
N GLY A 632 -3.37 35.51 31.82
CA GLY A 632 -3.14 34.06 31.75
C GLY A 632 -4.35 33.20 31.38
N ALA A 633 -5.54 33.79 31.19
CA ALA A 633 -6.75 33.08 30.78
C ALA A 633 -6.71 32.68 29.29
N HIS A 634 -7.58 31.73 28.90
CA HIS A 634 -7.68 31.24 27.53
C HIS A 634 -8.31 32.28 26.59
N THR A 635 -7.88 32.28 25.33
CA THR A 635 -8.37 33.17 24.28
C THR A 635 -9.13 32.39 23.22
N GLU A 636 -10.17 32.98 22.64
CA GLU A 636 -11.01 32.36 21.61
C GLU A 636 -10.84 33.01 20.23
N PRO A 637 -10.89 32.25 19.11
CA PRO A 637 -10.77 32.80 17.77
C PRO A 637 -12.06 33.51 17.34
N ARG A 638 -12.18 34.81 17.65
CA ARG A 638 -13.38 35.62 17.30
C ARG A 638 -13.18 36.54 16.09
N MET A 639 -11.95 36.72 15.62
CA MET A 639 -11.64 37.64 14.53
C MET A 639 -11.28 36.86 13.25
N ARG A 640 -11.63 37.44 12.10
CA ARG A 640 -11.16 36.91 10.82
C ARG A 640 -9.64 37.10 10.71
N PRO A 641 -8.93 36.17 10.05
CA PRO A 641 -7.51 36.34 9.79
C PRO A 641 -7.22 37.62 9.01
N MET A 642 -6.19 38.33 9.43
CA MET A 642 -5.74 39.57 8.79
C MET A 642 -4.23 39.72 8.98
N ARG A 643 -3.60 40.56 8.15
CA ARG A 643 -2.18 40.86 8.31
C ARG A 643 -1.94 41.68 9.56
N GLN A 644 -1.00 41.22 10.37
CA GLN A 644 -0.61 41.83 11.63
C GLN A 644 0.92 41.97 11.68
N LYS A 645 1.41 43.02 12.34
CA LYS A 645 2.83 43.18 12.66
C LYS A 645 3.08 42.56 14.03
N ILE A 646 3.94 41.55 14.07
CA ILE A 646 4.17 40.75 15.27
C ILE A 646 5.59 40.97 15.81
N PRO A 647 5.77 41.34 17.09
CA PRO A 647 7.07 41.45 17.73
C PRO A 647 7.62 40.06 18.05
N LEU A 648 8.19 39.40 17.04
CA LEU A 648 8.62 37.99 17.16
C LEU A 648 9.67 37.77 18.25
N ARG A 649 10.54 38.76 18.49
CA ARG A 649 11.58 38.68 19.52
C ARG A 649 11.00 38.55 20.93
N GLU A 650 10.04 39.41 21.28
CA GLU A 650 9.38 39.38 22.59
C GLU A 650 8.67 38.03 22.82
N ILE A 651 7.96 37.53 21.81
CA ILE A 651 7.27 36.24 21.88
C ILE A 651 8.25 35.09 22.07
N LEU A 652 9.39 35.13 21.38
CA LEU A 652 10.43 34.12 21.50
C LEU A 652 11.09 34.14 22.87
N ASP A 653 11.46 35.32 23.36
CA ASP A 653 12.12 35.50 24.65
C ASP A 653 11.19 35.03 25.80
N ASP A 654 9.91 35.37 25.74
CA ASP A 654 8.88 34.88 26.68
C ASP A 654 8.72 33.36 26.64
N ALA A 655 8.71 32.77 25.44
CA ALA A 655 8.60 31.32 25.25
C ALA A 655 9.83 30.61 25.85
N MET A 656 11.04 31.10 25.57
CA MET A 656 12.29 30.58 26.10
C MET A 656 12.36 30.68 27.62
N ALA A 657 11.99 31.83 28.19
CA ALA A 657 11.96 32.03 29.64
C ALA A 657 11.00 31.05 30.33
N ARG A 658 9.80 30.84 29.75
CA ARG A 658 8.78 29.93 30.30
C ARG A 658 9.26 28.49 30.37
N ILE A 659 9.95 28.00 29.34
CA ILE A 659 10.52 26.65 29.32
C ILE A 659 11.94 26.58 29.92
N GLY A 660 12.43 27.65 30.57
CA GLY A 660 13.76 27.68 31.18
C GLY A 660 14.89 27.37 30.20
N MET A 661 14.80 27.89 28.97
CA MET A 661 15.80 27.72 27.91
C MET A 661 16.63 29.00 27.79
N THR A 662 17.93 28.90 28.00
CA THR A 662 18.86 30.06 27.99
C THR A 662 19.30 30.45 26.58
N SER A 663 19.38 29.49 25.67
CA SER A 663 19.78 29.72 24.27
C SER A 663 18.88 28.93 23.33
N MET A 664 18.49 29.56 22.22
CA MET A 664 17.69 28.92 21.18
C MET A 664 18.53 27.85 20.44
N PRO A 665 17.96 26.66 20.13
CA PRO A 665 18.61 25.68 19.28
C PRO A 665 18.98 26.27 17.90
N PRO A 666 20.06 25.83 17.26
CA PRO A 666 20.38 26.27 15.92
C PRO A 666 19.34 25.74 14.92
N GLY A 667 18.96 26.56 13.93
CA GLY A 667 18.17 26.08 12.80
C GLY A 667 16.68 25.83 13.08
N VAL A 668 16.08 26.47 14.10
CA VAL A 668 14.63 26.36 14.35
C VAL A 668 13.85 26.88 13.14
N LYS A 669 12.90 26.07 12.67
CA LYS A 669 12.12 26.31 11.46
C LYS A 669 10.65 26.49 11.79
N GLY A 670 10.04 27.54 11.25
CA GLY A 670 8.60 27.77 11.27
C GLY A 670 7.94 27.42 9.93
N VAL A 671 6.71 27.88 9.75
CA VAL A 671 5.98 27.78 8.48
C VAL A 671 5.97 29.12 7.75
N GLN A 672 5.77 29.11 6.43
CA GLN A 672 5.67 30.35 5.66
C GLN A 672 4.38 31.13 6.01
N GLY A 673 3.29 30.41 6.27
CA GLY A 673 2.00 30.97 6.64
C GLY A 673 1.07 29.85 7.10
N MET A 674 0.06 30.21 7.88
CA MET A 674 -0.94 29.24 8.34
C MET A 674 -1.91 28.90 7.20
N ILE A 675 -2.21 27.61 7.05
CA ILE A 675 -3.14 27.07 6.05
C ILE A 675 -4.53 26.74 6.63
N SER A 676 -4.67 26.87 7.94
CA SER A 676 -5.89 26.60 8.71
C SER A 676 -6.88 27.76 8.67
N ARG A 677 -8.17 27.46 8.79
CA ARG A 677 -9.28 28.44 8.75
C ARG A 677 -9.12 29.61 9.72
N SER A 678 -8.76 29.34 10.97
CA SER A 678 -8.57 30.37 12.01
C SER A 678 -7.18 31.02 11.99
N LYS A 679 -6.24 30.47 11.20
CA LYS A 679 -4.82 30.86 11.18
C LYS A 679 -4.22 31.03 12.59
N THR A 680 -4.57 30.15 13.52
CA THR A 680 -4.06 30.15 14.90
C THR A 680 -2.68 29.49 14.94
N PRO A 681 -1.61 30.21 15.35
CA PRO A 681 -0.27 29.63 15.45
C PRO A 681 -0.16 28.62 16.58
N GLU A 682 0.73 27.64 16.42
CA GLU A 682 1.20 26.82 17.54
C GLU A 682 2.14 27.64 18.45
N PRO A 683 2.07 27.48 19.80
CA PRO A 683 3.01 28.11 20.72
C PRO A 683 4.48 27.79 20.39
N MET A 684 5.36 28.79 20.46
CA MET A 684 6.77 28.64 20.08
C MET A 684 7.52 27.66 20.98
N GLU A 685 7.10 27.50 22.23
CA GLU A 685 7.64 26.54 23.19
C GLU A 685 7.70 25.13 22.61
N LYS A 686 6.63 24.69 21.95
CA LYS A 686 6.56 23.36 21.32
C LYS A 686 7.59 23.23 20.21
N GLY A 687 7.72 24.25 19.35
CA GLY A 687 8.71 24.26 18.27
C GLY A 687 10.16 24.26 18.77
N LEU A 688 10.46 24.99 19.85
CA LEU A 688 11.78 25.02 20.47
C LEU A 688 12.15 23.67 21.08
N LEU A 689 11.22 23.04 21.80
CA LEU A 689 11.42 21.73 22.40
C LEU A 689 11.56 20.64 21.32
N ARG A 690 10.75 20.66 20.26
CA ARG A 690 10.94 19.74 19.12
C ARG A 690 12.31 19.90 18.48
N ALA A 691 12.76 21.14 18.24
CA ALA A 691 14.09 21.40 17.70
C ALA A 691 15.22 20.91 18.60
N LYS A 692 15.09 21.07 19.92
CA LYS A 692 16.05 20.53 20.90
C LYS A 692 16.21 19.01 20.79
N HIS A 693 15.12 18.29 20.50
CA HIS A 693 15.09 16.83 20.34
C HIS A 693 15.30 16.37 18.89
N GLY A 694 15.53 17.28 17.95
CA GLY A 694 15.70 16.96 16.52
C GLY A 694 14.43 16.40 15.86
N LEU A 695 13.25 16.86 16.29
CA LEU A 695 11.95 16.42 15.82
C LEU A 695 11.28 17.47 14.92
N HIS A 696 10.47 17.00 13.98
CA HIS A 696 9.67 17.84 13.10
C HIS A 696 8.17 17.62 13.36
N VAL A 697 7.38 18.64 13.05
CA VAL A 697 5.92 18.63 13.23
C VAL A 697 5.22 18.45 11.89
N PHE A 698 4.13 17.68 11.89
CA PHE A 698 3.24 17.55 10.74
C PHE A 698 2.12 18.62 10.78
N LYS A 699 1.32 18.71 9.70
CA LYS A 699 0.34 19.79 9.49
C LYS A 699 -0.72 19.95 10.60
N ASP A 700 -0.93 18.92 11.42
CA ASP A 700 -1.95 18.87 12.47
C ASP A 700 -1.37 19.03 13.89
N GLY A 701 -0.06 19.28 14.02
CA GLY A 701 0.64 19.44 15.29
C GLY A 701 1.30 18.16 15.82
N THR A 702 1.09 17.01 15.17
CA THR A 702 1.62 15.72 15.63
C THR A 702 3.00 15.39 15.07
N THR A 703 3.72 14.47 15.70
CA THR A 703 4.99 13.93 15.20
C THR A 703 4.82 12.46 14.81
N ARG A 704 5.28 12.09 13.60
CA ARG A 704 4.92 10.80 12.97
C ARG A 704 6.11 10.09 12.35
N PHE A 705 6.01 8.78 12.27
CA PHE A 705 6.96 7.92 11.57
C PHE A 705 6.22 7.02 10.58
N ASP A 706 6.58 7.09 9.30
CA ASP A 706 5.99 6.29 8.22
C ASP A 706 6.75 4.97 8.05
N MET A 707 6.01 3.88 7.89
CA MET A 707 6.57 2.54 7.70
C MET A 707 5.69 1.66 6.80
N THR A 708 6.33 0.74 6.06
CA THR A 708 5.63 -0.24 5.21
C THR A 708 4.96 -1.31 6.06
N ASN A 709 3.70 -1.64 5.75
CA ASN A 709 2.90 -2.69 6.40
C ASN A 709 3.36 -4.10 6.01
N LEU A 710 3.63 -4.93 7.01
CA LEU A 710 3.68 -6.40 6.91
C LEU A 710 2.73 -7.03 7.93
N VAL A 711 2.27 -8.24 7.60
CA VAL A 711 1.37 -9.02 8.44
C VAL A 711 2.14 -10.08 9.23
N LEU A 712 1.70 -10.32 10.46
CA LEU A 712 2.24 -11.33 11.35
C LEU A 712 1.14 -11.82 12.28
N THR A 713 1.01 -13.13 12.43
CA THR A 713 0.07 -13.75 13.39
C THR A 713 0.79 -14.41 14.54
N HIS A 714 2.06 -14.77 14.37
CA HIS A 714 2.88 -15.44 15.36
C HIS A 714 4.29 -14.87 15.38
N PHE A 715 4.93 -14.90 16.53
CA PHE A 715 6.32 -14.46 16.68
C PHE A 715 7.03 -15.28 17.74
N ARG A 716 8.36 -15.34 17.66
CA ARG A 716 9.21 -15.77 18.77
C ARG A 716 9.70 -14.54 19.53
N PRO A 717 9.69 -14.53 20.88
CA PRO A 717 10.19 -13.40 21.64
C PRO A 717 11.59 -12.93 21.23
N GLU A 718 12.50 -13.84 20.86
CA GLU A 718 13.85 -13.51 20.36
C GLU A 718 13.82 -12.64 19.10
N GLU A 719 12.96 -12.95 18.13
CA GLU A 719 12.86 -12.25 16.83
C GLU A 719 12.56 -10.75 17.01
N ILE A 720 11.76 -10.45 18.02
CA ILE A 720 11.27 -9.09 18.30
C ILE A 720 12.01 -8.44 19.48
N ARG A 721 13.05 -9.09 20.01
CA ARG A 721 13.88 -8.62 21.13
C ARG A 721 13.06 -8.38 22.41
N LEU A 722 12.09 -9.26 22.67
CA LEU A 722 11.23 -9.23 23.83
C LEU A 722 11.70 -10.27 24.85
N SER A 723 12.05 -9.84 26.06
CA SER A 723 12.38 -10.80 27.13
C SER A 723 11.14 -11.54 27.62
N ILE A 724 11.33 -12.79 28.09
CA ILE A 724 10.23 -13.62 28.61
C ILE A 724 9.47 -12.94 29.75
N ASP A 725 10.19 -12.28 30.67
CA ASP A 725 9.57 -11.56 31.80
C ASP A 725 8.67 -10.42 31.31
N ARG A 726 9.13 -9.69 30.28
CA ARG A 726 8.32 -8.63 29.66
C ARG A 726 7.15 -9.20 28.86
N ALA A 727 7.33 -10.30 28.13
CA ALA A 727 6.24 -10.98 27.42
C ALA A 727 5.13 -11.39 28.38
N ARG A 728 5.48 -12.04 29.50
CA ARG A 728 4.53 -12.41 30.56
C ARG A 728 3.84 -11.19 31.17
N ALA A 729 4.59 -10.11 31.44
CA ALA A 729 4.01 -8.86 31.94
C ALA A 729 3.02 -8.20 30.97
N LEU A 730 3.17 -8.42 29.66
CA LEU A 730 2.24 -7.96 28.62
C LEU A 730 1.02 -8.86 28.46
N GLY A 731 0.99 -10.03 29.11
CA GLY A 731 -0.09 -11.02 29.06
C GLY A 731 0.20 -12.23 28.16
N TYR A 732 1.43 -12.42 27.68
CA TYR A 732 1.81 -13.61 26.92
C TYR A 732 2.29 -14.71 27.87
N GLU A 733 1.39 -15.61 28.26
CA GLU A 733 1.67 -16.65 29.26
C GLU A 733 2.03 -18.01 28.67
N ARG A 734 1.56 -18.29 27.44
CA ARG A 734 1.67 -19.60 26.79
C ARG A 734 2.09 -19.48 25.34
N ASP A 735 2.71 -20.54 24.84
CA ASP A 735 2.99 -20.73 23.41
C ASP A 735 1.75 -21.25 22.66
N VAL A 736 1.88 -21.38 21.33
CA VAL A 736 0.83 -21.90 20.43
C VAL A 736 0.39 -23.34 20.73
N HIS A 737 1.17 -24.09 21.50
CA HIS A 737 0.86 -25.47 21.92
C HIS A 737 0.27 -25.52 23.34
N GLY A 738 0.07 -24.37 23.97
CA GLY A 738 -0.47 -24.24 25.33
C GLY A 738 0.57 -24.46 26.44
N ALA A 739 1.83 -24.67 26.10
CA ALA A 739 2.92 -24.80 27.06
C ALA A 739 3.24 -23.43 27.69
N PRO A 740 3.61 -23.36 28.98
CA PRO A 740 4.03 -22.11 29.60
C PRO A 740 5.20 -21.47 28.83
N LEU A 741 5.14 -20.16 28.59
CA LEU A 741 6.19 -19.42 27.90
C LEU A 741 7.42 -19.31 28.81
N ALA A 742 8.49 -20.03 28.51
CA ALA A 742 9.72 -20.11 29.29
C ALA A 742 11.01 -19.95 28.44
N ASP A 743 10.93 -20.17 27.13
CA ASP A 743 12.05 -20.11 26.19
C ASP A 743 11.78 -19.04 25.12
N PRO A 744 12.74 -18.13 24.82
CA PRO A 744 12.57 -17.08 23.81
C PRO A 744 12.40 -17.59 22.37
N MET A 745 12.63 -18.88 22.11
CA MET A 745 12.39 -19.53 20.82
C MET A 745 11.00 -20.17 20.68
N GLN A 746 10.19 -20.18 21.75
CA GLN A 746 8.80 -20.62 21.66
C GLN A 746 7.99 -19.68 20.76
N LEU A 747 7.14 -20.27 19.91
CA LEU A 747 6.25 -19.52 19.04
C LEU A 747 5.00 -19.09 19.81
N VAL A 748 4.66 -17.81 19.75
CA VAL A 748 3.54 -17.20 20.49
C VAL A 748 2.60 -16.52 19.49
N GLU A 749 1.29 -16.62 19.72
CA GLU A 749 0.26 -15.96 18.91
C GLU A 749 0.19 -14.46 19.25
N LEU A 750 0.31 -13.60 18.23
CA LEU A 750 0.30 -12.14 18.35
C LEU A 750 -1.11 -11.62 18.67
N ARG A 751 -1.22 -10.78 19.71
CA ARG A 751 -2.51 -10.17 20.05
C ARG A 751 -2.95 -9.11 19.00
N PRO A 752 -4.26 -8.94 18.75
CA PRO A 752 -4.75 -8.17 17.59
C PRO A 752 -4.32 -6.71 17.49
N GLN A 753 -3.96 -6.05 18.60
CA GLN A 753 -3.55 -4.64 18.62
C GLN A 753 -2.09 -4.43 19.02
N ASP A 754 -1.32 -5.51 19.13
CA ASP A 754 0.11 -5.45 19.42
C ASP A 754 0.89 -5.29 18.11
N VAL A 755 1.93 -4.45 18.13
CA VAL A 755 2.73 -4.10 16.96
C VAL A 755 4.22 -4.25 17.23
N VAL A 756 4.95 -4.68 16.21
CA VAL A 756 6.41 -4.79 16.20
C VAL A 756 6.95 -3.76 15.22
N ILE A 757 7.68 -2.76 15.73
CA ILE A 757 8.10 -1.59 14.93
C ILE A 757 9.59 -1.64 14.56
N PRO A 758 10.03 -0.97 13.48
CA PRO A 758 11.45 -0.86 13.16
C PRO A 758 12.28 -0.27 14.31
N VAL A 759 13.54 -0.68 14.44
CA VAL A 759 14.51 -0.09 15.38
C VAL A 759 14.62 1.43 15.21
N ASP A 760 14.62 1.91 13.97
CA ASP A 760 14.67 3.34 13.63
C ASP A 760 13.43 4.09 14.14
N ALA A 761 12.26 3.43 14.09
CA ALA A 761 11.03 3.99 14.63
C ALA A 761 11.07 4.03 16.16
N GLY A 762 11.58 2.98 16.81
CA GLY A 762 11.81 2.95 18.25
C GLY A 762 12.72 4.10 18.70
N ASP A 763 13.87 4.29 18.06
CA ASP A 763 14.82 5.34 18.39
C ASP A 763 14.24 6.75 18.15
N PHE A 764 13.38 6.90 17.15
CA PHE A 764 12.62 8.12 16.92
C PHE A 764 11.56 8.36 18.01
N LEU A 765 10.77 7.35 18.38
CA LEU A 765 9.72 7.47 19.39
C LEU A 765 10.28 7.72 20.79
N VAL A 766 11.51 7.26 21.11
CA VAL A 766 12.20 7.63 22.37
C VAL A 766 12.39 9.15 22.43
N LYS A 767 12.82 9.78 21.34
CA LYS A 767 12.96 11.24 21.27
C LYS A 767 11.61 11.94 21.40
N VAL A 768 10.56 11.40 20.79
CA VAL A 768 9.19 11.92 20.94
C VAL A 768 8.73 11.82 22.40
N ALA A 769 8.99 10.71 23.07
CA ALA A 769 8.64 10.52 24.48
C ALA A 769 9.37 11.52 25.39
N GLN A 770 10.68 11.72 25.17
CA GLN A 770 11.48 12.72 25.88
C GLN A 770 11.00 14.15 25.63
N PHE A 771 10.59 14.45 24.40
CA PHE A 771 9.94 15.72 24.05
C PHE A 771 8.62 15.90 24.82
N VAL A 772 7.74 14.89 24.84
CA VAL A 772 6.46 14.96 25.55
C VAL A 772 6.68 15.13 27.05
N ASP A 773 7.61 14.41 27.66
CA ASP A 773 7.94 14.54 29.08
C ASP A 773 8.46 15.93 29.43
N GLU A 774 9.38 16.47 28.63
CA GLU A 774 9.89 17.81 28.84
C GLU A 774 8.81 18.88 28.59
N LEU A 775 7.92 18.66 27.62
CA LEU A 775 6.77 19.51 27.36
C LEU A 775 5.80 19.53 28.55
N LEU A 776 5.47 18.36 29.12
CA LEU A 776 4.64 18.23 30.33
C LEU A 776 5.27 18.96 31.52
N ALA A 777 6.55 18.72 31.78
CA ALA A 777 7.26 19.31 32.90
C ALA A 777 7.41 20.84 32.77
N ARG A 778 7.89 21.31 31.61
CA ARG A 778 8.32 22.70 31.45
C ARG A 778 7.21 23.64 31.00
N MET A 779 6.29 23.18 30.15
CA MET A 779 5.21 24.03 29.65
C MET A 779 3.94 23.87 30.48
N TYR A 780 3.52 22.64 30.76
CA TYR A 780 2.26 22.37 31.46
C TYR A 780 2.37 22.28 32.98
N GLY A 781 3.59 22.15 33.52
CA GLY A 781 3.84 21.98 34.95
C GLY A 781 3.24 20.67 35.49
N LEU A 782 3.31 19.60 34.70
CA LEU A 782 2.85 18.25 35.03
C LEU A 782 4.05 17.30 35.16
N PRO A 783 3.92 16.19 35.91
CA PRO A 783 4.97 15.18 35.95
C PRO A 783 5.27 14.61 34.56
N PRO A 784 6.53 14.23 34.27
CA PRO A 784 6.87 13.39 33.12
C PRO A 784 6.03 12.11 33.12
N PHE A 785 5.64 11.65 31.92
CA PHE A 785 4.75 10.50 31.75
C PHE A 785 5.53 9.23 31.36
N TYR A 786 6.38 9.32 30.34
CA TYR A 786 7.04 8.15 29.76
C TYR A 786 8.27 7.72 30.56
N ASN A 787 9.15 8.67 30.91
CA ASN A 787 10.43 8.45 31.57
C ASN A 787 11.31 7.39 30.88
N VAL A 788 11.33 7.40 29.54
CA VAL A 788 12.07 6.43 28.72
C VAL A 788 13.40 7.00 28.21
N SER A 789 14.46 6.18 28.29
CA SER A 789 15.78 6.51 27.78
C SER A 789 16.30 5.53 26.72
N SER A 790 15.61 4.41 26.52
CA SER A 790 15.96 3.40 25.52
C SER A 790 14.70 2.83 24.86
N ARG A 791 14.87 2.17 23.71
CA ARG A 791 13.77 1.57 22.96
C ARG A 791 13.07 0.46 23.77
N GLU A 792 13.81 -0.32 24.54
CA GLU A 792 13.27 -1.43 25.36
C GLU A 792 12.28 -0.91 26.41
N ALA A 793 12.48 0.33 26.90
CA ALA A 793 11.56 0.99 27.82
C ALA A 793 10.25 1.45 27.16
N LEU A 794 10.18 1.52 25.82
CA LEU A 794 8.94 1.80 25.09
C LEU A 794 7.97 0.60 25.05
N ILE A 795 8.45 -0.61 25.33
CA ILE A 795 7.63 -1.82 25.30
C ILE A 795 6.48 -1.69 26.30
N GLY A 796 5.25 -1.89 25.81
CA GLY A 796 4.01 -1.74 26.57
C GLY A 796 3.35 -0.36 26.43
N HIS A 797 4.05 0.65 25.91
CA HIS A 797 3.44 1.96 25.67
C HIS A 797 2.53 1.95 24.44
N LEU A 798 1.49 2.78 24.52
CA LEU A 798 0.45 2.87 23.52
C LEU A 798 0.79 3.86 22.41
N VAL A 799 0.43 3.46 21.19
CA VAL A 799 0.61 4.23 19.97
C VAL A 799 -0.72 4.39 19.24
N VAL A 800 -0.82 5.44 18.43
CA VAL A 800 -1.87 5.58 17.42
C VAL A 800 -1.29 5.15 16.09
N THR A 801 -1.98 4.22 15.45
CA THR A 801 -1.70 3.80 14.08
C THR A 801 -2.64 4.53 13.14
N LEU A 802 -2.13 5.12 12.07
CA LEU A 802 -2.91 5.98 11.17
C LEU A 802 -2.51 5.78 9.72
N ALA A 803 -3.47 5.40 8.89
CA ALA A 803 -3.26 5.22 7.46
C ALA A 803 -3.43 6.54 6.69
N PRO A 804 -2.67 6.75 5.60
CA PRO A 804 -2.95 7.84 4.67
C PRO A 804 -4.39 7.80 4.13
N HIS A 805 -4.97 8.93 3.76
CA HIS A 805 -6.34 9.08 3.27
C HIS A 805 -7.45 8.67 4.25
N THR A 806 -7.11 8.33 5.50
CA THR A 806 -8.07 8.05 6.58
C THR A 806 -8.12 9.20 7.58
N SER A 807 -9.12 9.19 8.45
CA SER A 807 -9.30 10.13 9.56
C SER A 807 -9.54 9.46 10.93
N GLY A 808 -9.47 8.12 10.99
CA GLY A 808 -9.59 7.37 12.23
C GLY A 808 -8.27 6.69 12.59
N GLY A 809 -7.74 6.99 13.76
CA GLY A 809 -6.60 6.25 14.31
C GLY A 809 -7.04 4.96 14.98
N VAL A 810 -6.21 3.92 14.96
CA VAL A 810 -6.43 2.68 15.70
C VAL A 810 -5.37 2.55 16.79
N LEU A 811 -5.81 2.29 18.01
CA LEU A 811 -4.93 2.11 19.17
C LEU A 811 -4.08 0.85 18.98
N GLY A 812 -2.78 0.97 19.18
CA GLY A 812 -1.85 -0.16 19.23
C GLY A 812 -0.94 -0.12 20.45
N ARG A 813 -0.26 -1.23 20.73
CA ARG A 813 0.73 -1.35 21.80
C ARG A 813 2.05 -1.88 21.24
N VAL A 814 3.15 -1.19 21.52
CA VAL A 814 4.48 -1.65 21.09
C VAL A 814 4.91 -2.84 21.94
N ILE A 815 5.25 -3.97 21.31
CA ILE A 815 5.71 -5.17 22.04
C ILE A 815 7.15 -5.57 21.74
N GLY A 816 7.75 -5.02 20.69
CA GLY A 816 9.10 -5.36 20.30
C GLY A 816 9.56 -4.59 19.07
N PHE A 817 10.76 -4.91 18.61
CA PHE A 817 11.44 -4.19 17.54
C PHE A 817 11.92 -5.13 16.46
N THR A 818 11.91 -4.67 15.21
CA THR A 818 12.53 -5.36 14.07
C THR A 818 13.63 -4.51 13.40
N LYS A 819 14.64 -5.15 12.82
CA LYS A 819 15.63 -4.49 11.95
C LYS A 819 15.11 -4.28 10.51
N ALA A 820 14.02 -4.94 10.13
CA ALA A 820 13.39 -4.70 8.85
C ALA A 820 12.90 -3.25 8.76
N ARG A 821 12.93 -2.68 7.56
CA ARG A 821 12.36 -1.35 7.29
C ARG A 821 10.85 -1.43 7.03
N ALA A 822 10.17 -2.22 7.84
CA ALA A 822 8.74 -2.47 7.82
C ALA A 822 8.31 -2.82 9.25
N TRP A 823 7.04 -2.66 9.56
CA TRP A 823 6.47 -3.15 10.83
C TRP A 823 5.59 -4.36 10.61
N PHE A 824 5.50 -5.19 11.65
CA PHE A 824 4.66 -6.36 11.65
C PHE A 824 3.44 -6.12 12.52
N ASN A 825 2.26 -6.42 11.96
CA ASN A 825 0.97 -6.20 12.57
C ASN A 825 0.10 -7.44 12.42
N HIS A 826 -0.80 -7.65 13.36
CA HIS A 826 -1.90 -8.59 13.15
C HIS A 826 -2.73 -8.16 11.91
N PRO A 827 -3.19 -9.09 11.04
CA PRO A 827 -3.99 -8.75 9.86
C PRO A 827 -5.21 -7.86 10.16
N TYR A 828 -5.88 -8.09 11.29
CA TYR A 828 -6.99 -7.24 11.74
C TYR A 828 -6.60 -5.79 12.02
N MET A 829 -5.37 -5.55 12.49
CA MET A 829 -4.86 -4.20 12.74
C MET A 829 -4.66 -3.44 11.42
N VAL A 830 -4.19 -4.13 10.36
CA VAL A 830 -4.08 -3.56 9.01
C VAL A 830 -5.46 -3.25 8.43
N ALA A 831 -6.37 -4.22 8.46
CA ALA A 831 -7.74 -4.06 7.94
C ALA A 831 -8.56 -3.01 8.72
N ALA A 832 -8.35 -2.87 10.04
CA ALA A 832 -9.00 -1.84 10.85
C ALA A 832 -8.62 -0.41 10.42
N ARG A 833 -7.50 -0.24 9.71
CA ARG A 833 -7.10 1.04 9.13
C ARG A 833 -7.54 1.22 7.67
N ARG A 834 -8.38 0.32 7.15
CA ARG A 834 -8.83 0.31 5.74
C ARG A 834 -7.66 0.23 4.77
N ARG A 835 -6.70 -0.65 5.09
CA ARG A 835 -5.51 -0.94 4.31
C ARG A 835 -5.47 -2.40 3.89
N ASN A 836 -4.82 -2.62 2.75
CA ASN A 836 -4.50 -3.93 2.22
C ASN A 836 -3.10 -4.32 2.69
N ALA A 837 -2.83 -5.62 2.78
CA ALA A 837 -1.52 -6.13 3.16
C ALA A 837 -0.53 -6.20 1.97
N ASP A 838 -0.58 -5.24 1.05
CA ASP A 838 0.12 -5.26 -0.23
C ASP A 838 1.40 -4.41 -0.27
N GLY A 839 1.92 -3.97 0.90
CA GLY A 839 3.08 -3.09 1.00
C GLY A 839 2.72 -1.60 1.00
N ASP A 840 1.48 -1.27 1.35
CA ASP A 840 1.08 0.09 1.69
C ASP A 840 1.80 0.64 2.94
N GLU A 841 1.88 1.96 3.03
CA GLU A 841 2.56 2.67 4.13
C GLU A 841 1.55 3.23 5.14
N ASP A 842 1.87 3.11 6.42
CA ASP A 842 1.12 3.72 7.53
C ASP A 842 2.04 4.52 8.44
N SER A 843 1.44 5.42 9.23
CA SER A 843 2.14 6.19 10.25
C SER A 843 1.90 5.65 11.65
N VAL A 844 2.91 5.70 12.51
CA VAL A 844 2.80 5.49 13.96
C VAL A 844 3.09 6.79 14.72
N LEU A 845 2.34 7.00 15.80
CA LEU A 845 2.47 8.14 16.72
C LEU A 845 2.41 7.65 18.16
N LEU A 846 3.13 8.27 19.10
CA LEU A 846 2.87 8.04 20.52
C LEU A 846 1.48 8.58 20.88
N LEU A 847 0.70 7.82 21.68
CA LEU A 847 -0.67 8.22 22.02
C LEU A 847 -0.71 9.58 22.72
N LEU A 848 0.13 9.82 23.72
CA LEU A 848 0.08 11.08 24.47
C LEU A 848 0.57 12.28 23.64
N ASP A 849 1.57 12.10 22.76
CA ASP A 849 1.96 13.13 21.79
C ASP A 849 0.75 13.55 20.94
N CYS A 850 0.06 12.56 20.39
CA CYS A 850 -1.13 12.77 19.57
C CYS A 850 -2.21 13.56 20.33
N LEU A 851 -2.56 13.14 21.55
CA LEU A 851 -3.63 13.79 22.33
C LEU A 851 -3.27 15.22 22.79
N VAL A 852 -2.01 15.47 23.15
CA VAL A 852 -1.57 16.79 23.65
C VAL A 852 -1.33 17.78 22.50
N ASN A 853 -0.77 17.34 21.37
CA ASN A 853 -0.27 18.24 20.34
C ASN A 853 -1.18 18.41 19.12
N PHE A 854 -2.08 17.45 18.85
CA PHE A 854 -3.05 17.58 17.76
C PHE A 854 -4.02 18.77 17.98
N SER A 855 -4.37 19.52 16.94
CA SER A 855 -5.55 20.39 17.02
C SER A 855 -6.26 20.53 15.67
N ARG A 856 -7.60 20.52 15.70
CA ARG A 856 -8.43 20.85 14.54
C ARG A 856 -8.18 22.29 14.07
N ALA A 857 -7.74 23.17 14.96
CA ALA A 857 -7.38 24.55 14.63
C ALA A 857 -6.15 24.67 13.70
N PHE A 858 -5.35 23.61 13.55
CA PHE A 858 -4.19 23.57 12.66
C PHE A 858 -4.51 22.96 11.28
N LEU A 859 -5.63 22.24 11.18
CA LEU A 859 -5.98 21.52 9.96
C LEU A 859 -6.23 22.49 8.79
N PRO A 860 -5.78 22.12 7.57
CA PRO A 860 -5.97 22.96 6.39
C PRO A 860 -7.46 23.22 6.11
N GLU A 861 -7.80 24.45 5.69
CA GLU A 861 -9.17 24.80 5.30
C GLU A 861 -9.60 24.20 3.95
N LYS A 862 -8.64 23.90 3.07
CA LYS A 862 -8.91 23.36 1.73
C LYS A 862 -9.41 21.92 1.79
N ARG A 863 -10.32 21.56 0.88
CA ARG A 863 -10.79 20.17 0.65
C ARG A 863 -9.60 19.20 0.52
N GLY A 864 -9.70 18.05 1.19
CA GLY A 864 -8.60 17.08 1.32
C GLY A 864 -7.67 17.38 2.51
N GLY A 865 -7.92 18.46 3.25
CA GLY A 865 -7.10 18.90 4.37
C GLY A 865 -7.22 17.97 5.57
N LEU A 866 -8.40 17.41 5.79
CA LEU A 866 -8.70 16.50 6.90
C LEU A 866 -8.16 15.08 6.70
N MET A 867 -7.76 14.71 5.48
CA MET A 867 -7.07 13.44 5.23
C MET A 867 -5.81 13.33 6.08
N ASP A 868 -5.55 12.14 6.59
CA ASP A 868 -4.42 11.80 7.46
C ASP A 868 -4.51 12.46 8.85
N ALA A 869 -5.65 13.00 9.30
CA ALA A 869 -5.78 13.57 10.64
C ALA A 869 -6.48 12.58 11.60
N PRO A 870 -5.97 12.33 12.81
CA PRO A 870 -6.63 11.43 13.77
C PRO A 870 -7.85 12.12 14.39
N LEU A 871 -8.97 12.17 13.67
CA LEU A 871 -10.21 12.85 14.10
C LEU A 871 -11.00 12.03 15.13
N VAL A 872 -10.78 10.72 15.18
CA VAL A 872 -11.34 9.78 16.14
C VAL A 872 -10.30 8.69 16.44
N LEU A 873 -10.38 8.06 17.62
CA LEU A 873 -9.53 6.94 18.00
C LEU A 873 -10.37 5.68 18.30
N THR A 874 -10.12 4.61 17.55
CA THR A 874 -10.65 3.27 17.84
C THR A 874 -9.78 2.61 18.89
N THR A 875 -10.37 2.32 20.04
CA THR A 875 -9.67 1.71 21.19
C THR A 875 -9.63 0.18 21.12
N ARG A 876 -10.61 -0.42 20.44
CA ARG A 876 -10.77 -1.87 20.32
C ARG A 876 -11.12 -2.27 18.89
N ILE A 877 -10.45 -3.29 18.39
CA ILE A 877 -10.76 -3.90 17.08
C ILE A 877 -11.90 -4.91 17.22
N ASP A 878 -12.96 -4.73 16.46
CA ASP A 878 -14.03 -5.72 16.25
C ASP A 878 -13.90 -6.28 14.82
N PRO A 879 -13.61 -7.59 14.65
CA PRO A 879 -13.51 -8.23 13.34
C PRO A 879 -14.76 -8.09 12.47
N ASN A 880 -15.95 -7.84 13.03
CA ASN A 880 -17.16 -7.56 12.24
C ASN A 880 -17.11 -6.21 11.52
N GLU A 881 -16.29 -5.28 12.02
CA GLU A 881 -16.31 -3.87 11.60
C GLU A 881 -15.08 -3.45 10.79
N ILE A 882 -14.16 -4.38 10.51
CA ILE A 882 -12.96 -4.13 9.71
C ILE A 882 -13.17 -4.45 8.23
N ASP A 883 -12.17 -4.14 7.41
CA ASP A 883 -12.19 -4.50 6.00
C ASP A 883 -12.27 -6.02 5.75
N LYS A 884 -12.91 -6.41 4.64
CA LYS A 884 -13.25 -7.80 4.34
C LYS A 884 -12.06 -8.63 3.88
N GLU A 885 -10.97 -8.01 3.42
CA GLU A 885 -9.76 -8.73 3.02
C GLU A 885 -9.26 -9.64 4.16
N ALA A 886 -9.27 -9.15 5.41
CA ALA A 886 -8.86 -9.95 6.56
C ALA A 886 -9.86 -11.06 6.93
N HIS A 887 -11.10 -11.04 6.43
CA HIS A 887 -12.07 -12.11 6.62
C HIS A 887 -11.73 -13.35 5.78
N ASN A 888 -10.99 -13.16 4.69
CA ASN A 888 -10.56 -14.23 3.78
C ASN A 888 -9.24 -14.88 4.18
N LEU A 889 -8.61 -14.43 5.28
CA LEU A 889 -7.41 -15.07 5.83
C LEU A 889 -7.69 -16.52 6.21
N ASP A 890 -6.93 -17.44 5.66
CA ASP A 890 -6.94 -18.85 6.04
C ASP A 890 -6.12 -19.11 7.31
N LEU A 891 -6.67 -19.94 8.20
CA LEU A 891 -6.18 -20.19 9.56
C LEU A 891 -5.78 -21.65 9.76
N ASN A 892 -5.73 -22.43 8.67
CA ASN A 892 -5.34 -23.83 8.70
C ASN A 892 -3.86 -23.98 9.04
N ALA A 893 -3.52 -24.83 10.02
CA ALA A 893 -2.14 -25.26 10.22
C ALA A 893 -1.64 -26.18 9.09
N ARG A 894 -2.57 -26.81 8.35
CA ARG A 894 -2.33 -27.69 7.19
C ARG A 894 -3.53 -27.64 6.27
N TYR A 895 -3.30 -27.57 4.96
CA TYR A 895 -4.40 -27.63 4.01
C TYR A 895 -4.90 -29.07 3.80
N PRO A 896 -6.22 -29.27 3.62
CA PRO A 896 -6.78 -30.59 3.39
C PRO A 896 -6.43 -31.12 2.00
N LEU A 897 -6.45 -32.44 1.83
CA LEU A 897 -6.14 -33.09 0.55
C LEU A 897 -7.09 -32.66 -0.58
N GLU A 898 -8.35 -32.36 -0.25
CA GLU A 898 -9.37 -31.89 -1.18
C GLU A 898 -9.00 -30.55 -1.81
N PHE A 899 -8.33 -29.66 -1.08
CA PHE A 899 -7.83 -28.39 -1.61
C PHE A 899 -6.81 -28.66 -2.72
N TYR A 900 -5.79 -29.47 -2.44
CA TYR A 900 -4.75 -29.77 -3.43
C TYR A 900 -5.33 -30.40 -4.70
N ARG A 901 -6.25 -31.36 -4.57
CA ARG A 901 -6.92 -31.99 -5.73
C ARG A 901 -7.83 -31.03 -6.50
N ALA A 902 -8.45 -30.06 -5.82
CA ALA A 902 -9.23 -29.01 -6.46
C ALA A 902 -8.34 -28.09 -7.32
N THR A 903 -7.11 -27.81 -6.86
CA THR A 903 -6.16 -26.99 -7.64
C THR A 903 -5.80 -27.62 -8.98
N GLU A 904 -5.68 -28.96 -9.07
CA GLU A 904 -5.36 -29.67 -10.32
C GLU A 904 -6.45 -29.55 -11.38
N ARG A 905 -7.69 -29.30 -10.95
CA ARG A 905 -8.86 -29.16 -11.83
C ARG A 905 -9.20 -27.70 -12.12
N PHE A 906 -8.39 -26.75 -11.66
CA PHE A 906 -8.64 -25.32 -11.78
C PHE A 906 -9.99 -24.89 -11.18
N ALA A 907 -10.39 -25.55 -10.09
CA ALA A 907 -11.68 -25.33 -9.45
C ALA A 907 -11.84 -23.87 -8.98
N HIS A 908 -13.08 -23.39 -8.93
CA HIS A 908 -13.37 -22.09 -8.33
C HIS A 908 -13.07 -22.15 -6.82
N PRO A 909 -12.41 -21.15 -6.21
CA PRO A 909 -11.99 -21.21 -4.80
C PRO A 909 -13.16 -21.47 -3.84
N ARG A 910 -14.36 -20.99 -4.17
CA ARG A 910 -15.60 -21.23 -3.39
C ARG A 910 -16.03 -22.69 -3.29
N GLU A 911 -15.59 -23.58 -4.19
CA GLU A 911 -15.94 -25.01 -4.12
C GLU A 911 -15.37 -25.69 -2.87
N VAL A 912 -14.15 -25.31 -2.48
CA VAL A 912 -13.45 -25.85 -1.31
C VAL A 912 -13.55 -24.95 -0.09
N GLU A 913 -14.21 -23.79 -0.19
CA GLU A 913 -14.39 -22.86 0.93
C GLU A 913 -14.97 -23.59 2.15
N SER A 914 -15.93 -24.50 1.95
CA SER A 914 -16.57 -25.33 3.00
C SER A 914 -15.58 -26.08 3.90
N VAL A 915 -14.42 -26.48 3.40
CA VAL A 915 -13.42 -27.27 4.14
C VAL A 915 -12.21 -26.46 4.59
N MET A 916 -12.15 -25.18 4.23
CA MET A 916 -11.14 -24.24 4.69
C MET A 916 -11.60 -23.55 5.99
N ASP A 917 -10.65 -23.28 6.89
CA ASP A 917 -10.88 -22.49 8.10
C ASP A 917 -10.49 -21.04 7.82
N LEU A 918 -11.50 -20.18 7.74
CA LEU A 918 -11.34 -18.77 7.41
C LEU A 918 -11.64 -17.91 8.63
N ALA A 919 -10.95 -16.78 8.75
CA ALA A 919 -11.25 -15.77 9.76
C ALA A 919 -12.73 -15.41 9.81
N SER A 920 -13.40 -15.26 8.66
CA SER A 920 -14.84 -14.98 8.52
C SER A 920 -15.73 -15.95 9.30
N ARG A 921 -15.36 -17.23 9.41
CA ARG A 921 -16.15 -18.28 10.07
C ARG A 921 -16.04 -18.25 11.59
N ARG A 922 -14.95 -17.66 12.09
CA ARG A 922 -14.69 -17.53 13.52
C ARG A 922 -15.32 -16.28 14.11
N ILE A 923 -15.68 -15.29 13.29
CA ILE A 923 -16.32 -14.05 13.73
C ILE A 923 -17.61 -14.36 14.50
N GLY A 924 -17.77 -13.75 15.67
CA GLY A 924 -18.89 -13.99 16.58
C GLY A 924 -18.69 -15.18 17.53
N THR A 925 -17.60 -15.93 17.40
CA THR A 925 -17.20 -17.00 18.33
C THR A 925 -16.08 -16.54 19.27
N VAL A 926 -15.75 -17.36 20.28
CA VAL A 926 -14.64 -17.09 21.21
C VAL A 926 -13.27 -17.06 20.49
N LEU A 927 -13.14 -17.86 19.43
CA LEU A 927 -11.90 -18.01 18.64
C LEU A 927 -11.68 -16.89 17.61
N GLN A 928 -12.49 -15.83 17.62
CA GLN A 928 -12.34 -14.75 16.65
C GLN A 928 -11.03 -13.95 16.82
N TYR A 929 -10.31 -14.11 17.93
CA TYR A 929 -9.06 -13.40 18.23
C TYR A 929 -7.89 -14.34 18.60
N GLU A 930 -8.09 -15.66 18.52
CA GLU A 930 -7.13 -16.65 19.01
C GLU A 930 -7.23 -17.98 18.26
N GLY A 931 -6.18 -18.79 18.35
CA GLY A 931 -6.05 -20.09 17.70
C GLY A 931 -5.78 -20.00 16.20
N PHE A 932 -5.14 -18.94 15.73
CA PHE A 932 -4.77 -18.79 14.33
C PHE A 932 -3.71 -19.85 13.98
N GLY A 933 -3.79 -20.45 12.81
CA GLY A 933 -2.78 -21.39 12.32
C GLY A 933 -1.87 -20.76 11.27
N SER A 934 -0.72 -21.39 11.05
CA SER A 934 0.13 -21.15 9.88
C SER A 934 0.58 -22.48 9.30
N THR A 935 0.73 -22.53 7.96
CA THR A 935 1.16 -23.75 7.25
C THR A 935 2.66 -23.96 7.30
N HIS A 936 3.42 -22.86 7.31
CA HIS A 936 4.88 -22.86 7.34
C HIS A 936 5.37 -22.10 8.57
N SER A 937 6.50 -22.54 9.10
CA SER A 937 7.25 -21.83 10.13
C SER A 937 8.48 -21.19 9.50
N VAL A 938 8.79 -19.98 9.91
CA VAL A 938 10.03 -19.28 9.53
C VAL A 938 11.05 -19.44 10.65
N GLU A 939 12.34 -19.33 10.38
CA GLU A 939 13.35 -19.26 11.44
C GLU A 939 13.45 -17.85 12.00
N SER A 940 13.33 -16.84 11.13
CA SER A 940 13.29 -15.44 11.51
C SER A 940 12.47 -14.60 10.54
N ILE A 941 11.64 -13.70 11.10
CA ILE A 941 10.93 -12.67 10.33
C ILE A 941 11.87 -11.64 9.67
N GLU A 942 13.16 -11.68 10.00
CA GLU A 942 14.21 -10.80 9.49
C GLU A 942 15.20 -11.52 8.55
N ALA A 943 14.95 -12.79 8.19
CA ALA A 943 15.86 -13.60 7.37
C ALA A 943 15.91 -13.12 5.90
N GLY A 944 16.74 -12.12 5.63
CA GLY A 944 17.00 -11.63 4.28
C GLY A 944 17.59 -10.22 4.25
N PRO A 945 17.76 -9.65 3.04
CA PRO A 945 18.10 -8.23 2.89
C PRO A 945 17.08 -7.34 3.60
N LEU A 946 17.56 -6.52 4.53
CA LEU A 946 16.72 -5.59 5.31
C LEU A 946 16.51 -4.24 4.62
N MET A 947 17.26 -3.99 3.54
CA MET A 947 17.18 -2.78 2.75
C MET A 947 17.41 -3.11 1.28
N SER A 948 16.51 -2.66 0.41
CA SER A 948 16.63 -2.90 -1.02
C SER A 948 17.78 -2.08 -1.63
N ALA A 949 18.45 -2.67 -2.62
CA ALA A 949 19.47 -2.00 -3.41
C ALA A 949 18.93 -0.72 -4.08
N TYR A 950 17.62 -0.68 -4.38
CA TYR A 950 16.95 0.48 -4.96
C TYR A 950 17.01 1.74 -4.09
N VAL A 951 17.11 1.61 -2.76
CA VAL A 951 17.19 2.77 -1.86
C VAL A 951 18.57 3.44 -1.96
N LYS A 952 19.59 2.75 -2.50
CA LYS A 952 20.97 3.21 -2.60
C LYS A 952 21.34 3.62 -4.04
N GLY A 953 22.29 4.53 -4.18
CA GLY A 953 22.87 4.90 -5.47
C GLY A 953 22.08 5.90 -6.32
N SER A 954 22.69 6.31 -7.42
CA SER A 954 22.12 7.22 -8.41
C SER A 954 21.07 6.51 -9.28
N MET A 955 20.30 7.26 -10.09
CA MET A 955 19.31 6.66 -10.99
C MET A 955 19.96 5.80 -12.08
N GLU A 956 21.14 6.21 -12.55
CA GLU A 956 21.91 5.49 -13.57
C GLU A 956 22.43 4.16 -13.02
N GLU A 957 23.01 4.16 -11.83
CA GLU A 957 23.47 2.95 -11.13
C GLU A 957 22.34 1.95 -10.92
N LYS A 958 21.15 2.42 -10.49
CA LYS A 958 19.97 1.56 -10.29
C LYS A 958 19.51 0.89 -11.57
N MET A 959 19.57 1.63 -12.68
CA MET A 959 19.15 1.13 -13.98
C MET A 959 20.18 0.15 -14.56
N GLU A 960 21.47 0.43 -14.44
CA GLU A 960 22.53 -0.50 -14.84
C GLU A 960 22.43 -1.81 -14.05
N ALA A 961 22.21 -1.73 -12.73
CA ALA A 961 21.97 -2.90 -11.89
C ALA A 961 20.68 -3.65 -12.28
N GLN A 962 19.59 -2.95 -12.63
CA GLN A 962 18.37 -3.58 -13.15
C GLN A 962 18.63 -4.35 -14.45
N LEU A 963 19.38 -3.77 -15.41
CA LEU A 963 19.67 -4.42 -16.70
C LEU A 963 20.65 -5.58 -16.54
N ALA A 964 21.67 -5.43 -15.69
CA ALA A 964 22.60 -6.50 -15.36
C ALA A 964 21.87 -7.70 -14.73
N LEU A 965 20.87 -7.44 -13.87
CA LEU A 965 20.03 -8.49 -13.30
C LEU A 965 19.13 -9.14 -14.37
N ALA A 966 18.51 -8.35 -15.26
CA ALA A 966 17.69 -8.87 -16.34
C ALA A 966 18.46 -9.84 -17.26
N LEU A 967 19.74 -9.56 -17.54
CA LEU A 967 20.62 -10.46 -18.31
C LEU A 967 20.90 -11.79 -17.61
N LYS A 968 20.93 -11.81 -16.28
CA LYS A 968 21.15 -13.04 -15.50
C LYS A 968 19.91 -13.91 -15.46
N ILE A 969 18.70 -13.34 -15.47
CA ILE A 969 17.47 -14.11 -15.24
C ILE A 969 16.96 -14.74 -16.54
N ARG A 970 16.81 -16.08 -16.57
CA ARG A 970 16.28 -16.82 -17.72
C ARG A 970 14.87 -16.39 -18.13
N ALA A 971 14.02 -16.05 -17.16
CA ALA A 971 12.62 -15.70 -17.37
C ALA A 971 12.39 -14.26 -17.87
N VAL A 972 13.44 -13.45 -18.06
CA VAL A 972 13.34 -12.03 -18.42
C VAL A 972 13.90 -11.79 -19.82
N ASP A 973 13.15 -11.05 -20.65
CA ASP A 973 13.65 -10.55 -21.92
C ASP A 973 14.20 -9.14 -21.75
N THR A 974 15.52 -9.01 -21.68
CA THR A 974 16.19 -7.72 -21.46
C THR A 974 15.87 -6.69 -22.55
N ASN A 975 15.68 -7.11 -23.81
CA ASN A 975 15.43 -6.19 -24.92
C ASN A 975 14.04 -5.56 -24.80
N ASP A 976 13.04 -6.36 -24.46
CA ASP A 976 11.68 -5.88 -24.19
C ASP A 976 11.63 -5.00 -22.94
N VAL A 977 12.35 -5.35 -21.87
CA VAL A 977 12.48 -4.49 -20.67
C VAL A 977 13.04 -3.11 -21.04
N VAL A 978 14.10 -3.05 -21.84
CA VAL A 978 14.69 -1.79 -22.33
C VAL A 978 13.65 -1.00 -23.14
N ALA A 979 13.00 -1.62 -24.12
CA ALA A 979 12.00 -0.96 -24.93
C ALA A 979 10.87 -0.35 -24.10
N ARG A 980 10.35 -1.10 -23.11
CA ARG A 980 9.28 -0.63 -22.21
C ARG A 980 9.73 0.50 -21.31
N ILE A 981 10.94 0.46 -20.74
CA ILE A 981 11.50 1.57 -19.94
C ILE A 981 11.58 2.85 -20.78
N VAL A 982 12.06 2.75 -22.02
CA VAL A 982 12.17 3.91 -22.91
C VAL A 982 10.79 4.48 -23.22
N VAL A 983 9.82 3.62 -23.60
CA VAL A 983 8.47 4.05 -24.01
C VAL A 983 7.64 4.62 -22.86
N HIS A 984 7.71 4.02 -21.66
CA HIS A 984 6.82 4.34 -20.55
C HIS A 984 7.45 5.26 -19.49
N HIS A 985 8.77 5.40 -19.46
CA HIS A 985 9.46 6.25 -18.48
C HIS A 985 10.27 7.37 -19.13
N PHE A 986 11.25 7.05 -19.99
CA PHE A 986 12.20 8.07 -20.49
C PHE A 986 11.58 9.00 -21.54
N LEU A 987 10.95 8.48 -22.60
CA LEU A 987 10.34 9.33 -23.63
C LEU A 987 9.24 10.24 -23.07
N PRO A 988 8.31 9.77 -22.22
CA PRO A 988 7.30 10.64 -21.61
C PRO A 988 7.91 11.76 -20.76
N ASP A 989 8.99 11.49 -20.01
CA ASP A 989 9.67 12.50 -19.20
C ASP A 989 10.42 13.52 -20.07
N LEU A 990 11.16 13.08 -21.10
CA LEU A 990 11.84 13.95 -22.05
C LEU A 990 10.85 14.87 -22.78
N ILE A 991 9.79 14.31 -23.36
CA ILE A 991 8.76 15.08 -24.07
C ILE A 991 8.02 16.02 -23.11
N GLY A 992 7.69 15.52 -21.91
CA GLY A 992 6.99 16.29 -20.87
C GLY A 992 7.82 17.49 -20.40
N ASN A 993 9.10 17.29 -20.12
CA ASN A 993 10.02 18.34 -19.69
C ASN A 993 10.32 19.33 -20.83
N LEU A 994 10.48 18.85 -22.08
CA LEU A 994 10.62 19.70 -23.26
C LEU A 994 9.39 20.62 -23.43
N LYS A 995 8.18 20.05 -23.39
CA LYS A 995 6.93 20.83 -23.48
C LYS A 995 6.78 21.80 -22.31
N ARG A 996 7.10 21.38 -21.08
CA ARG A 996 7.08 22.27 -19.90
C ARG A 996 8.08 23.40 -20.03
N PHE A 997 9.28 23.14 -20.55
CA PHE A 997 10.31 24.14 -20.77
C PHE A 997 9.84 25.22 -21.74
N SER A 998 9.18 24.85 -22.85
CA SER A 998 8.63 25.83 -23.81
C SER A 998 7.45 26.65 -23.26
N LEU A 999 6.71 26.11 -22.28
CA LEU A 999 5.53 26.75 -21.68
C LEU A 999 5.80 27.37 -20.30
N GLN A 1000 7.06 27.39 -19.86
CA GLN A 1000 7.40 27.70 -18.49
C GLN A 1000 7.19 29.17 -18.11
N MET A 1001 7.19 29.41 -16.79
CA MET A 1001 7.19 30.76 -16.21
C MET A 1001 8.57 31.11 -15.68
N PHE A 1002 8.78 32.40 -15.44
CA PHE A 1002 9.96 32.95 -14.78
C PHE A 1002 9.65 33.22 -13.32
N ARG A 1003 10.56 32.89 -12.40
CA ARG A 1003 10.43 33.14 -10.97
C ARG A 1003 11.54 34.04 -10.47
N CYS A 1004 11.20 35.04 -9.67
CA CYS A 1004 12.19 35.87 -8.97
C CYS A 1004 12.87 35.10 -7.85
N THR A 1005 14.20 35.12 -7.81
CA THR A 1005 15.00 34.48 -6.75
C THR A 1005 14.85 35.14 -5.39
N LYS A 1006 14.51 36.44 -5.34
CA LYS A 1006 14.32 37.20 -4.09
C LYS A 1006 12.89 37.11 -3.55
N CYS A 1007 11.91 37.57 -4.32
CA CYS A 1007 10.52 37.68 -3.84
C CYS A 1007 9.60 36.53 -4.27
N SER A 1008 10.10 35.57 -5.07
CA SER A 1008 9.33 34.44 -5.60
C SER A 1008 8.13 34.81 -6.50
N ALA A 1009 8.00 36.08 -6.92
CA ALA A 1009 7.01 36.48 -7.91
C ALA A 1009 7.20 35.67 -9.21
N LYS A 1010 6.08 35.22 -9.79
CA LYS A 1010 6.04 34.43 -11.02
C LYS A 1010 5.53 35.29 -12.17
N TYR A 1011 6.20 35.18 -13.31
CA TYR A 1011 5.85 35.88 -14.53
C TYR A 1011 5.68 34.88 -15.67
N ARG A 1012 4.58 34.99 -16.41
CA ARG A 1012 4.36 34.17 -17.61
C ARG A 1012 5.38 34.47 -18.71
N ARG A 1013 5.93 35.68 -18.76
CA ARG A 1013 6.95 36.13 -19.71
C ARG A 1013 8.00 36.96 -18.98
N MET A 1014 9.25 36.93 -19.47
CA MET A 1014 10.30 37.78 -18.93
C MET A 1014 9.91 39.26 -19.11
N PRO A 1015 9.87 40.09 -18.04
CA PRO A 1015 9.74 41.53 -18.18
C PRO A 1015 10.87 42.06 -19.05
N LEU A 1016 10.60 43.04 -19.92
CA LEU A 1016 11.61 43.60 -20.84
C LEU A 1016 12.84 44.17 -20.12
N LYS A 1017 12.70 44.61 -18.85
CA LYS A 1017 13.82 45.05 -18.00
C LYS A 1017 14.78 43.90 -17.60
N GLY A 1018 14.42 42.64 -17.81
CA GLY A 1018 15.17 41.46 -17.36
C GLY A 1018 15.23 41.26 -15.84
N LYS A 1019 14.53 42.11 -15.08
CA LYS A 1019 14.52 42.12 -13.61
C LYS A 1019 13.09 42.04 -13.10
N CYS A 1020 12.95 41.57 -11.87
CA CYS A 1020 11.66 41.46 -11.20
C CYS A 1020 11.03 42.86 -10.96
N THR A 1021 9.84 43.08 -11.49
CA THR A 1021 9.05 44.31 -11.36
C THR A 1021 8.04 44.28 -10.20
N ALA A 1022 7.97 43.18 -9.44
CA ALA A 1022 7.01 43.02 -8.36
C ALA A 1022 7.34 44.03 -7.25
N ILE A 1023 6.31 44.67 -6.72
CA ILE A 1023 6.44 45.64 -5.64
C ILE A 1023 6.67 44.87 -4.34
N ALA A 1024 7.82 45.11 -3.70
CA ALA A 1024 8.16 44.60 -2.39
C ALA A 1024 8.32 45.79 -1.43
N GLY A 1025 7.30 46.03 -0.60
CA GLY A 1025 7.23 47.23 0.23
C GLY A 1025 6.91 48.47 -0.61
N LYS A 1026 7.85 49.44 -0.68
CA LYS A 1026 7.69 50.69 -1.45
C LYS A 1026 8.49 50.74 -2.76
N HIS A 1027 9.21 49.67 -3.12
CA HIS A 1027 10.11 49.64 -4.29
C HIS A 1027 9.90 48.39 -5.15
N GLU A 1028 10.28 48.47 -6.43
CA GLU A 1028 10.41 47.29 -7.30
C GLU A 1028 11.48 46.35 -6.73
N CYS A 1029 11.22 45.05 -6.70
CA CYS A 1029 12.12 44.05 -6.12
C CYS A 1029 13.52 44.04 -6.79
N GLY A 1030 13.59 44.25 -8.11
CA GLY A 1030 14.84 44.29 -8.87
C GLY A 1030 15.65 42.99 -8.85
N GLY A 1031 15.09 41.89 -8.34
CA GLY A 1031 15.76 40.59 -8.25
C GLY A 1031 15.84 39.89 -9.61
N ASP A 1032 16.80 38.97 -9.72
CA ASP A 1032 16.98 38.16 -10.92
C ASP A 1032 15.81 37.19 -11.11
N LEU A 1033 15.50 36.97 -12.38
CA LEU A 1033 14.45 36.07 -12.82
C LEU A 1033 15.09 34.81 -13.37
N THR A 1034 14.68 33.68 -12.82
CA THR A 1034 15.19 32.37 -13.19
C THR A 1034 14.09 31.56 -13.86
N LEU A 1035 14.51 30.69 -14.78
CA LEU A 1035 13.64 29.68 -15.37
C LEU A 1035 13.15 28.73 -14.28
N THR A 1036 11.92 28.23 -14.44
CA THR A 1036 11.34 27.25 -13.52
C THR A 1036 11.71 25.81 -13.91
N VAL A 1037 12.06 25.60 -15.18
CA VAL A 1037 12.60 24.35 -15.72
C VAL A 1037 13.92 24.67 -16.42
N HIS A 1038 14.99 23.96 -16.05
CA HIS A 1038 16.32 24.18 -16.62
C HIS A 1038 16.60 23.18 -17.74
N GLU A 1039 17.52 23.52 -18.64
CA GLU A 1039 17.95 22.67 -19.76
C GLU A 1039 18.40 21.27 -19.29
N GLY A 1040 19.16 21.19 -18.19
CA GLY A 1040 19.59 19.91 -17.63
C GLY A 1040 18.43 18.99 -17.23
N SER A 1041 17.27 19.55 -16.87
CA SER A 1041 16.05 18.75 -16.60
C SER A 1041 15.44 18.19 -17.88
N VAL A 1042 15.58 18.88 -19.02
CA VAL A 1042 15.11 18.40 -20.32
C VAL A 1042 16.04 17.33 -20.88
N LYS A 1043 17.36 17.45 -20.68
CA LYS A 1043 18.36 16.50 -21.20
C LYS A 1043 18.61 15.29 -20.29
N LYS A 1044 18.01 15.23 -19.10
CA LYS A 1044 18.32 14.28 -18.02
C LYS A 1044 18.44 12.80 -18.44
N TYR A 1045 17.64 12.32 -19.39
CA TYR A 1045 17.64 10.92 -19.84
C TYR A 1045 18.09 10.71 -21.28
N LEU A 1046 18.49 11.76 -22.00
CA LEU A 1046 18.73 11.67 -23.45
C LEU A 1046 19.94 10.77 -23.76
N GLU A 1047 21.09 11.06 -23.15
CA GLU A 1047 22.32 10.30 -23.39
C GLU A 1047 22.20 8.85 -22.90
N VAL A 1048 21.55 8.65 -21.75
CA VAL A 1048 21.26 7.33 -21.20
C VAL A 1048 20.39 6.52 -22.16
N THR A 1049 19.34 7.12 -22.71
CA THR A 1049 18.45 6.48 -23.69
C THR A 1049 19.23 6.06 -24.94
N LYS A 1050 20.06 6.95 -25.49
CA LYS A 1050 20.89 6.68 -26.67
C LYS A 1050 21.84 5.51 -26.44
N ARG A 1051 22.58 5.53 -25.32
CA ARG A 1051 23.53 4.48 -24.95
C ARG A 1051 22.86 3.11 -24.92
N ILE A 1052 21.76 2.99 -24.17
CA ILE A 1052 21.07 1.70 -23.98
C ILE A 1052 20.47 1.18 -25.28
N THR A 1053 19.87 2.04 -26.11
CA THR A 1053 19.29 1.59 -27.40
C THR A 1053 20.33 1.24 -28.48
N ARG A 1054 21.61 1.58 -28.25
CA ARG A 1054 22.73 1.09 -29.07
C ARG A 1054 23.26 -0.25 -28.56
N GLU A 1055 23.28 -0.44 -27.25
CA GLU A 1055 23.74 -1.69 -26.61
C GLU A 1055 22.72 -2.82 -26.75
N TYR A 1056 21.42 -2.51 -26.73
CA TYR A 1056 20.34 -3.49 -26.79
C TYR A 1056 19.49 -3.30 -28.06
N PRO A 1057 19.21 -4.37 -28.83
CA PRO A 1057 18.38 -4.28 -30.02
C PRO A 1057 16.96 -3.86 -29.66
N VAL A 1058 16.53 -2.71 -30.17
CA VAL A 1058 15.17 -2.19 -30.07
C VAL A 1058 14.58 -1.98 -31.47
N SER A 1059 13.26 -1.81 -31.56
CA SER A 1059 12.60 -1.64 -32.86
C SER A 1059 13.10 -0.39 -33.61
N PRO A 1060 13.21 -0.44 -34.96
CA PRO A 1060 13.60 0.73 -35.75
C PRO A 1060 12.72 1.96 -35.52
N TYR A 1061 11.42 1.74 -35.28
CA TYR A 1061 10.48 2.81 -34.93
C TYR A 1061 10.89 3.55 -33.65
N LEU A 1062 11.31 2.81 -32.61
CA LEU A 1062 11.73 3.40 -31.35
C LEU A 1062 13.01 4.21 -31.51
N GLN A 1063 13.98 3.71 -32.29
CA GLN A 1063 15.22 4.42 -32.62
C GLN A 1063 14.94 5.75 -33.33
N GLN A 1064 14.07 5.74 -34.36
CA GLN A 1064 13.67 6.95 -35.07
C GLN A 1064 12.99 7.95 -34.13
N ARG A 1065 12.13 7.48 -33.23
CA ARG A 1065 11.44 8.34 -32.26
C ARG A 1065 12.40 9.02 -31.30
N ILE A 1066 13.46 8.33 -30.86
CA ILE A 1066 14.52 8.90 -30.01
C ILE A 1066 15.29 9.97 -30.78
N ALA A 1067 15.71 9.68 -32.02
CA ALA A 1067 16.42 10.63 -32.87
C ALA A 1067 15.61 11.92 -33.10
N LEU A 1068 14.31 11.81 -33.37
CA LEU A 1068 13.43 12.98 -33.53
C LEU A 1068 13.36 13.85 -32.26
N ILE A 1069 13.41 13.24 -31.08
CA ILE A 1069 13.38 13.97 -29.80
C ILE A 1069 14.73 14.61 -29.53
N GLU A 1070 15.83 13.92 -29.86
CA GLU A 1070 17.18 14.48 -29.82
C GLU A 1070 17.28 15.73 -30.70
N ASP A 1071 16.82 15.65 -31.95
CA ASP A 1071 16.81 16.77 -32.88
C ASP A 1071 15.96 17.94 -32.35
N ALA A 1072 14.78 17.64 -31.78
CA ALA A 1072 13.93 18.66 -31.19
C ALA A 1072 14.58 19.36 -29.97
N ILE A 1073 15.28 18.61 -29.12
CA ILE A 1073 16.01 19.17 -27.98
C ILE A 1073 17.19 20.00 -28.47
N SER A 1074 18.00 19.45 -29.39
CA SER A 1074 19.17 20.14 -29.94
C SER A 1074 18.78 21.42 -30.67
N SER A 1075 17.74 21.40 -31.50
CA SER A 1075 17.22 22.58 -32.20
C SER A 1075 16.74 23.68 -31.23
N LEU A 1076 16.23 23.33 -30.05
CA LEU A 1076 15.74 24.31 -29.08
C LEU A 1076 16.88 25.04 -28.36
N PHE A 1077 17.99 24.34 -28.08
CA PHE A 1077 19.09 24.85 -27.26
C PHE A 1077 20.32 25.30 -28.06
N THR A 1078 20.45 24.86 -29.30
CA THR A 1078 21.57 25.26 -30.16
C THR A 1078 21.25 26.60 -30.81
N ASN A 1079 22.12 27.59 -30.60
CA ASN A 1079 22.01 28.90 -31.23
C ASN A 1079 22.93 28.93 -32.45
N ASP A 1080 22.37 29.05 -33.66
CA ASP A 1080 23.14 29.05 -34.92
C ASP A 1080 24.23 30.15 -34.98
N LYS A 1081 24.21 31.12 -34.06
CA LYS A 1081 25.19 32.21 -33.96
C LYS A 1081 26.37 31.93 -33.00
N ALA A 1082 26.33 30.83 -32.25
CA ALA A 1082 27.37 30.44 -31.30
C ALA A 1082 27.50 28.92 -31.28
N GLN A 1083 28.28 28.37 -32.22
CA GLN A 1083 28.68 26.96 -32.19
C GLN A 1083 30.03 26.83 -31.48
N ASP A 1084 30.05 26.11 -30.35
CA ASP A 1084 31.27 25.55 -29.79
C ASP A 1084 31.62 24.27 -30.57
N LEU A 1085 32.37 24.43 -31.66
CA LEU A 1085 32.88 23.29 -32.44
C LEU A 1085 33.94 22.55 -31.62
N LYS A 1086 33.78 21.24 -31.46
CA LYS A 1086 34.83 20.39 -30.87
C LYS A 1086 35.87 20.08 -31.94
N LEU A 1087 37.11 19.81 -31.52
CA LEU A 1087 38.19 19.44 -32.43
C LEU A 1087 37.85 18.19 -33.25
N ASP A 1088 37.07 17.28 -32.65
CA ASP A 1088 36.58 16.04 -33.27
C ASP A 1088 35.54 16.28 -34.38
N ASP A 1089 34.92 17.47 -34.44
CA ASP A 1089 33.99 17.83 -35.53
C ASP A 1089 34.75 18.21 -36.83
N PHE A 1090 36.08 18.38 -36.74
CA PHE A 1090 36.97 18.73 -37.86
C PHE A 1090 37.89 17.60 -38.32
N LEU A 1091 37.97 16.50 -37.56
CA LEU A 1091 38.74 15.29 -37.90
C LEU A 1091 37.81 14.23 -38.49
#